data_AF-A0A091R9S9-F1
#
_entry.id   AF-A0A091R9S9-F1
#
_cell.length_a   1.000
_cell.length_b   1.000
_cell.length_c   1.000
_cell.angle_alpha   90.00
_cell.angle_beta   90.00
_cell.angle_gamma   90.00
#
_symmetry.space_group_name_H-M   'P 1'
#
loop_
_entity.id
_entity.type
_entity.pdbx_description
1 polymer ?
#
loop_
_entity_poly.entity_id
_entity_poly.type
_entity_poly.pdbx_seq_one_letter_code
_entity_poly.pdbx_strand_id
1 'polypeptide(L)'
;QDRIGRPSETGIIGIIDPECRMIGLRLYDGLFKVIPLDRDNKELKAFNIRLEELQVIDVKFLYGCQAPTICFVYQDPQGRHVKTYEVSLREKEFNKGPWKQENVEAEASMVIAVPEPFGGAIIIGQESITYHNGDKYLAIAPPIIKQSTIVCHNRVDPNGSRYLLGDMEGRLFMLLLEKEEQMDGTVTLKDLRVELLGETSIAECLTYLDNGVVFVGSRLGDSQLVKLNVDSNEQGSYVVAMETFTNLGPIVDMCVVDLERQGQGQLVTCSGAFKEGSLRIIRNGIGIHEHASIDLPGIKGLWPLRSDSHRETDNMLVLSFVGQTRVLMLNGEEVEETELTGFVDDQQTFFCGNVAHQQLIQITSASVRLVSQEPKALVSEWKEPNGKNISVASCNSNQIVVAVGRALYYLEIRPQELRQISCTEMEHEVACLDITPLGDTSGMSPLCAIGLWTDISARILKLPSFELLHKEMLGGEIIPRSILMTTFESSHYLLCALGDGALFYFGLSLETGLLSDRKKVTLGTQPTVLRTFRSLSTTNVFACSDRPTVIYSSNHKLVFSNVNLKEVNYMCPLNSDGYPDSLALANNSTLTIGTIDEIQKLHIRTVPLYESPRKICYQEVSQCFGVLTSRIEVQDASGGTTALRPSASTQALSSSVSTSKLFSSSTAPHETSFGEEVEVHNLLIIDQHTFEVLHAHQFLQNEYALSLVSCRLSRDPNTYFIVGTAMVYPEEAEPKQGRIVVFYYADGKLQTVAEKEVKGAVYSMVEFNGKLLASINSTVRLYEWTLEKELRTECNHYNNIMALYLKTKGDFILVGDLMRSVLLLAYKPMEGNFEEVS
;
A
#
# COMPACT_ATOMS: atom_id res chain seq x y z
N GLN A 1 -6.59 18.76 32.83
CA GLN A 1 -7.11 17.43 32.46
C GLN A 1 -8.33 17.18 33.35
N ASP A 2 -9.50 16.95 32.76
CA ASP A 2 -10.68 16.65 33.58
C ASP A 2 -10.55 15.20 34.03
N ARG A 3 -10.58 14.96 35.34
CA ARG A 3 -10.45 13.61 35.91
C ARG A 3 -11.75 12.80 35.81
N ILE A 4 -12.87 13.47 35.54
CA ILE A 4 -14.22 12.91 35.53
C ILE A 4 -14.97 13.55 34.36
N GLY A 5 -15.67 12.73 33.58
CA GLY A 5 -16.52 13.15 32.47
C GLY A 5 -16.95 11.94 31.64
N ARG A 6 -18.19 11.92 31.13
CA ARG A 6 -18.65 10.90 30.18
C ARG A 6 -18.15 11.31 28.79
N PRO A 7 -17.29 10.51 28.13
CA PRO A 7 -16.88 10.81 26.76
C PRO A 7 -18.10 10.86 25.84
N SER A 8 -18.14 11.86 24.96
CA SER A 8 -19.27 12.04 24.06
C SER A 8 -19.34 10.93 23.00
N GLU A 9 -20.57 10.51 22.68
CA GLU A 9 -20.83 9.43 21.72
C GLU A 9 -20.41 9.79 20.29
N THR A 10 -20.55 11.06 19.90
CA THR A 10 -20.08 11.58 18.59
C THR A 10 -18.58 11.89 18.56
N GLY A 11 -17.82 11.44 19.57
CA GLY A 11 -16.37 11.57 19.62
C GLY A 11 -15.86 12.97 19.96
N ILE A 12 -14.56 13.18 19.76
CA ILE A 12 -13.87 14.44 20.06
C ILE A 12 -14.11 15.42 18.92
N ILE A 13 -14.60 16.62 19.25
CA ILE A 13 -14.66 17.75 18.30
C ILE A 13 -13.66 18.81 18.74
N GLY A 14 -12.75 19.20 17.84
CA GLY A 14 -11.82 20.30 18.02
C GLY A 14 -12.03 21.37 16.96
N ILE A 15 -12.27 22.60 17.40
CA ILE A 15 -12.55 23.74 16.52
C ILE A 15 -11.78 24.97 16.98
N ILE A 16 -11.43 25.83 16.04
CA ILE A 16 -10.71 27.07 16.30
C ILE A 16 -11.55 28.23 15.78
N ASP A 17 -11.65 29.29 16.58
CA ASP A 17 -12.32 30.52 16.17
C ASP A 17 -11.60 31.15 14.97
N PRO A 18 -12.30 31.67 13.94
CA PRO A 18 -11.67 32.25 12.75
C PRO A 18 -10.66 33.37 13.03
N GLU A 19 -10.87 34.17 14.07
CA GLU A 19 -9.93 35.22 14.49
C GLU A 19 -8.81 34.68 15.40
N CYS A 20 -8.72 33.36 15.56
CA CYS A 20 -7.72 32.66 16.37
C CYS A 20 -7.70 33.12 17.84
N ARG A 21 -8.86 33.49 18.38
CA ARG A 21 -8.98 33.96 19.78
C ARG A 21 -8.92 32.82 20.79
N MET A 22 -9.46 31.65 20.41
CA MET A 22 -9.51 30.46 21.28
C MET A 22 -9.63 29.17 20.48
N ILE A 23 -9.34 28.05 21.15
CA ILE A 23 -9.68 26.70 20.71
C ILE A 23 -10.88 26.22 21.54
N GLY A 24 -11.91 25.72 20.87
CA GLY A 24 -13.05 25.03 21.46
C GLY A 24 -12.89 23.52 21.32
N LEU A 25 -13.10 22.78 22.41
CA LEU A 25 -13.03 21.33 22.47
C LEU A 25 -14.29 20.76 23.10
N ARG A 26 -15.00 19.91 22.37
CA ARG A 26 -16.09 19.09 22.92
C ARG A 26 -15.55 17.68 23.14
N LEU A 27 -15.17 17.41 24.39
CA LEU A 27 -14.57 16.14 24.82
C LEU A 27 -15.54 15.25 25.60
N TYR A 28 -16.41 15.88 26.39
CA TYR A 28 -17.33 15.22 27.32
C TYR A 28 -18.73 15.83 27.20
N ASP A 29 -19.75 15.02 27.49
CA ASP A 29 -21.13 15.48 27.44
C ASP A 29 -21.40 16.60 28.47
N GLY A 30 -22.11 17.63 28.04
CA GLY A 30 -22.47 18.79 28.86
C GLY A 30 -21.31 19.73 29.22
N LEU A 31 -20.13 19.56 28.61
CA LEU A 31 -18.96 20.40 28.84
C LEU A 31 -18.34 20.87 27.52
N PHE A 32 -18.17 22.18 27.39
CA PHE A 32 -17.40 22.80 26.32
C PHE A 32 -16.11 23.37 26.88
N LYS A 33 -14.97 22.82 26.47
CA LYS A 33 -13.66 23.21 26.95
C LYS A 33 -13.07 24.28 26.05
N VAL A 34 -12.56 25.34 26.66
CA VAL A 34 -11.99 26.49 25.98
C VAL A 34 -10.52 26.65 26.36
N ILE A 35 -9.65 26.71 25.34
CA ILE A 35 -8.23 27.04 25.48
C ILE A 35 -8.02 28.45 24.92
N PRO A 36 -7.71 29.46 25.75
CA PRO A 36 -7.33 30.79 25.27
C PRO A 36 -6.02 30.73 24.49
N LEU A 37 -5.98 31.40 23.34
CA LEU A 37 -4.80 31.48 22.46
C LEU A 37 -3.92 32.71 22.77
N ASP A 38 -3.73 33.00 24.05
CA ASP A 38 -2.75 33.99 24.49
C ASP A 38 -1.32 33.46 24.28
N ARG A 39 -0.41 34.29 23.76
CA ARG A 39 0.99 33.88 23.50
C ARG A 39 1.73 33.39 24.75
N ASP A 40 1.29 33.80 25.94
CA ASP A 40 1.87 33.41 27.22
C ASP A 40 1.38 32.03 27.72
N ASN A 41 0.34 31.46 27.10
CA ASN A 41 -0.28 30.20 27.52
C ASN A 41 0.49 28.95 27.01
N LYS A 42 1.77 28.82 27.38
CA LYS A 42 2.63 27.70 26.97
C LYS A 42 2.20 26.34 27.52
N GLU A 43 1.49 26.33 28.65
CA GLU A 43 0.98 25.11 29.29
C GLU A 43 -0.40 24.68 28.75
N LEU A 44 -0.97 25.42 27.77
CA LEU A 44 -2.30 25.18 27.21
C LEU A 44 -3.38 25.03 28.30
N LYS A 45 -3.34 25.91 29.30
CA LYS A 45 -4.36 25.95 30.35
C LYS A 45 -5.71 26.25 29.72
N ALA A 46 -6.71 25.49 30.14
CA ALA A 46 -8.07 25.53 29.63
C ALA A 46 -9.05 25.71 30.79
N PHE A 47 -10.26 26.16 30.47
CA PHE A 47 -11.39 26.13 31.39
C PHE A 47 -12.60 25.49 30.70
N ASN A 48 -13.55 25.00 31.49
CA ASN A 48 -14.77 24.40 30.98
C ASN A 48 -15.94 25.35 31.18
N ILE A 49 -16.81 25.41 30.20
CA ILE A 49 -18.13 26.05 30.26
C ILE A 49 -19.17 24.93 30.27
N ARG A 50 -20.17 25.05 31.15
CA ARG A 50 -21.28 24.10 31.19
C ARG A 50 -22.17 24.31 29.98
N LEU A 51 -22.45 23.23 29.25
CA LEU A 51 -23.34 23.23 28.09
C LEU A 51 -24.61 22.47 28.49
N GLU A 52 -25.77 23.13 28.40
CA GLU A 52 -27.04 22.54 28.87
C GLU A 52 -27.50 21.41 27.94
N GLU A 53 -27.21 21.55 26.65
CA GLU A 53 -27.50 20.57 25.61
C GLU A 53 -26.51 19.39 25.65
N LEU A 54 -26.95 18.22 26.11
CA LEU A 54 -26.03 17.10 26.38
C LEU A 54 -25.54 16.39 25.11
N GLN A 55 -26.45 16.11 24.17
CA GLN A 55 -26.17 15.34 22.96
C GLN A 55 -25.88 16.25 21.77
N VAL A 56 -24.69 16.83 21.74
CA VAL A 56 -24.22 17.65 20.61
C VAL A 56 -23.73 16.76 19.47
N ILE A 57 -24.19 17.02 18.25
CA ILE A 57 -23.85 16.29 17.03
C ILE A 57 -22.56 16.85 16.41
N ASP A 58 -22.58 18.13 16.02
CA ASP A 58 -21.43 18.86 15.47
C ASP A 58 -21.43 20.32 15.95
N VAL A 59 -20.25 20.94 16.01
CA VAL A 59 -20.02 22.33 16.43
C VAL A 59 -19.01 22.98 15.50
N LYS A 60 -19.23 24.25 15.14
CA LYS A 60 -18.24 25.14 14.49
C LYS A 60 -18.30 26.55 15.04
N PHE A 61 -17.19 27.27 15.01
CA PHE A 61 -17.20 28.72 15.21
C PHE A 61 -17.67 29.42 13.92
N LEU A 62 -18.53 30.44 14.08
CA LEU A 62 -19.03 31.25 12.98
C LEU A 62 -18.00 32.32 12.56
N TYR A 63 -18.05 32.72 11.29
CA TYR A 63 -17.28 33.84 10.75
C TYR A 63 -18.03 35.17 10.92
N GLY A 64 -17.31 36.29 10.84
CA GLY A 64 -17.89 37.65 10.83
C GLY A 64 -18.56 38.08 12.13
N CYS A 65 -18.22 37.44 13.26
CA CYS A 65 -18.81 37.71 14.58
C CYS A 65 -17.84 38.47 15.49
N GLN A 66 -18.31 39.59 16.06
CA GLN A 66 -17.51 40.42 16.98
C GLN A 66 -17.06 39.65 18.23
N ALA A 67 -17.92 38.80 18.77
CA ALA A 67 -17.57 37.83 19.80
C ALA A 67 -17.33 36.45 19.16
N PRO A 68 -16.49 35.59 19.76
CA PRO A 68 -16.40 34.20 19.35
C PRO A 68 -17.75 33.50 19.50
N THR A 69 -18.38 33.15 18.38
CA THR A 69 -19.73 32.58 18.37
C THR A 69 -19.67 31.15 17.88
N ILE A 70 -20.18 30.21 18.68
CA ILE A 70 -20.33 28.81 18.28
C ILE A 70 -21.72 28.55 17.71
N CYS A 71 -21.79 27.72 16.68
CA CYS A 71 -22.99 27.15 16.11
C CYS A 71 -22.91 25.62 16.15
N PHE A 72 -23.99 24.99 16.62
CA PHE A 72 -24.02 23.56 16.80
C PHE A 72 -25.41 22.98 16.60
N VAL A 73 -25.42 21.70 16.18
CA VAL A 73 -26.61 20.85 16.16
C VAL A 73 -26.59 19.98 17.40
N TYR A 74 -27.72 19.87 18.09
CA TYR A 74 -27.89 18.97 19.22
C TYR A 74 -29.20 18.20 19.10
N GLN A 75 -29.28 17.08 19.82
CA GLN A 75 -30.45 16.23 19.89
C GLN A 75 -31.07 16.24 21.28
N ASP A 76 -32.39 16.30 21.33
CA ASP A 76 -33.20 16.16 22.54
C ASP A 76 -34.46 15.30 22.23
N PRO A 77 -35.37 15.06 23.20
CA PRO A 77 -36.58 14.28 22.95
C PRO A 77 -37.56 14.90 21.94
N GLN A 78 -37.43 16.19 21.61
CA GLN A 78 -38.25 16.88 20.62
C GLN A 78 -37.68 16.80 19.19
N GLY A 79 -36.39 16.51 19.04
CA GLY A 79 -35.76 16.28 17.74
C GLY A 79 -34.32 16.79 17.69
N ARG A 80 -33.85 17.14 16.48
CA ARG A 80 -32.58 17.86 16.29
C ARG A 80 -32.84 19.35 16.11
N HIS A 81 -32.00 20.16 16.74
CA HIS A 81 -32.12 21.61 16.75
C HIS A 81 -30.76 22.26 16.49
N VAL A 82 -30.76 23.43 15.84
CA VAL A 82 -29.57 24.28 15.69
C VAL A 82 -29.64 25.43 16.69
N LYS A 83 -28.52 25.71 17.37
CA LYS A 83 -28.43 26.78 18.38
C LYS A 83 -27.05 27.42 18.39
N THR A 84 -26.98 28.64 18.91
CA THR A 84 -25.72 29.39 19.03
C THR A 84 -25.52 30.05 20.38
N TYR A 85 -24.24 30.21 20.72
CA TYR A 85 -23.76 30.90 21.90
C TYR A 85 -22.58 31.79 21.57
N GLU A 86 -22.50 32.93 22.25
CA GLU A 86 -21.28 33.74 22.31
C GLU A 86 -20.42 33.26 23.49
N VAL A 87 -19.10 33.15 23.27
CA VAL A 87 -18.17 32.62 24.26
C VAL A 87 -17.39 33.76 24.90
N SER A 88 -17.71 34.08 26.16
CA SER A 88 -17.05 35.14 26.91
C SER A 88 -15.79 34.60 27.60
N LEU A 89 -14.59 34.90 27.07
CA LEU A 89 -13.32 34.55 27.72
C LEU A 89 -13.16 35.20 29.10
N ARG A 90 -13.80 36.37 29.30
CA ARG A 90 -13.72 37.14 30.53
C ARG A 90 -14.60 36.56 31.62
N GLU A 91 -15.86 36.26 31.30
CA GLU A 91 -16.83 35.71 32.25
C GLU A 91 -16.69 34.19 32.42
N LYS A 92 -16.06 33.53 31.43
CA LYS A 92 -15.93 32.06 31.34
C LYS A 92 -17.28 31.36 31.29
N GLU A 93 -18.26 32.00 30.67
CA GLU A 93 -19.62 31.52 30.51
C GLU A 93 -20.11 31.78 29.06
N PHE A 94 -21.24 31.16 28.73
CA PHE A 94 -21.93 31.40 27.46
C PHE A 94 -22.89 32.58 27.58
N ASN A 95 -22.82 33.48 26.61
CA ASN A 95 -23.81 34.52 26.37
C ASN A 95 -24.75 34.08 25.24
N LYS A 96 -25.94 34.70 25.19
CA LYS A 96 -26.96 34.37 24.19
C LYS A 96 -26.45 34.69 22.78
N GLY A 97 -26.49 33.70 21.88
CA GLY A 97 -26.06 33.87 20.49
C GLY A 97 -26.98 34.76 19.63
N PRO A 98 -26.54 35.10 18.40
CA PRO A 98 -27.17 36.12 17.55
C PRO A 98 -28.53 35.73 16.94
N TRP A 99 -28.94 34.47 17.04
CA TRP A 99 -30.10 33.90 16.34
C TRP A 99 -30.73 32.78 17.17
N LYS A 100 -32.05 32.64 17.01
CA LYS A 100 -32.88 31.77 17.83
C LYS A 100 -32.99 30.37 17.23
N GLN A 101 -33.19 29.42 18.15
CA GLN A 101 -33.38 27.99 17.93
C GLN A 101 -34.39 27.68 16.81
N GLU A 102 -33.91 26.98 15.78
CA GLU A 102 -34.75 26.41 14.72
C GLU A 102 -34.73 24.88 14.79
N ASN A 103 -35.86 24.26 14.45
CA ASN A 103 -35.94 22.81 14.25
C ASN A 103 -35.28 22.52 12.90
N VAL A 104 -34.33 21.58 12.90
CA VAL A 104 -33.69 21.09 11.68
C VAL A 104 -34.15 19.67 11.39
N GLU A 105 -33.73 19.14 10.24
CA GLU A 105 -33.98 17.75 9.87
C GLU A 105 -33.51 16.79 10.98
N ALA A 106 -34.27 15.71 11.19
CA ALA A 106 -33.96 14.69 12.19
C ALA A 106 -32.57 14.06 12.00
N GLU A 107 -32.06 14.04 10.76
CA GLU A 107 -30.75 13.49 10.41
C GLU A 107 -29.67 14.55 10.11
N ALA A 108 -29.85 15.79 10.57
CA ALA A 108 -28.83 16.84 10.49
C ALA A 108 -27.51 16.39 11.16
N SER A 109 -26.44 16.23 10.37
CA SER A 109 -25.19 15.58 10.79
C SER A 109 -23.98 16.52 10.81
N MET A 110 -23.98 17.58 10.02
CA MET A 110 -22.83 18.49 9.87
C MET A 110 -23.21 19.97 9.91
N VAL A 111 -22.33 20.77 10.49
CA VAL A 111 -22.38 22.23 10.46
C VAL A 111 -21.19 22.76 9.66
N ILE A 112 -21.46 23.55 8.62
CA ILE A 112 -20.44 24.27 7.84
C ILE A 112 -20.57 25.76 8.12
N ALA A 113 -19.58 26.34 8.80
CA ALA A 113 -19.51 27.78 8.99
C ALA A 113 -19.08 28.47 7.68
N VAL A 114 -19.96 29.31 7.14
CA VAL A 114 -19.72 29.99 5.85
C VAL A 114 -18.95 31.30 6.12
N PRO A 115 -17.86 31.57 5.39
CA PRO A 115 -17.06 32.78 5.58
C PRO A 115 -17.76 34.02 5.05
N GLU A 116 -17.16 35.19 5.31
CA GLU A 116 -17.50 36.41 4.59
C GLU A 116 -17.25 36.23 3.07
N PRO A 117 -18.10 36.81 2.21
CA PRO A 117 -19.11 37.83 2.50
C PRO A 117 -20.49 37.29 2.90
N PHE A 118 -20.75 35.99 2.82
CA PHE A 118 -22.08 35.44 3.09
C PHE A 118 -22.39 35.32 4.59
N GLY A 119 -21.43 34.85 5.39
CA GLY A 119 -21.62 34.56 6.82
C GLY A 119 -22.62 33.42 7.07
N GLY A 120 -22.93 33.16 8.33
CA GLY A 120 -23.90 32.12 8.72
C GLY A 120 -23.38 30.69 8.70
N ALA A 121 -24.31 29.73 8.68
CA ALA A 121 -24.00 28.30 8.70
C ALA A 121 -24.90 27.51 7.74
N ILE A 122 -24.32 26.49 7.12
CA ILE A 122 -25.05 25.45 6.37
C ILE A 122 -25.17 24.21 7.26
N ILE A 123 -26.35 23.65 7.32
CA ILE A 123 -26.65 22.38 8.00
C ILE A 123 -26.93 21.35 6.92
N ILE A 124 -26.16 20.27 6.93
CA ILE A 124 -26.34 19.13 6.02
C ILE A 124 -27.07 18.02 6.77
N GLY A 125 -28.22 17.63 6.27
CA GLY A 125 -28.94 16.41 6.65
C GLY A 125 -28.81 15.33 5.59
N GLN A 126 -29.65 14.30 5.70
CA GLN A 126 -29.70 13.18 4.76
C GLN A 126 -30.59 13.52 3.55
N GLU A 127 -31.67 14.25 3.77
CA GLU A 127 -32.63 14.60 2.71
C GLU A 127 -32.57 16.07 2.30
N SER A 128 -32.09 16.96 3.18
CA SER A 128 -32.09 18.40 2.95
C SER A 128 -30.78 19.08 3.34
N ILE A 129 -30.50 20.20 2.66
CA ILE A 129 -29.43 21.13 3.01
C ILE A 129 -30.08 22.47 3.30
N THR A 130 -29.81 23.02 4.48
CA THR A 130 -30.38 24.29 4.93
C THR A 130 -29.28 25.30 5.22
N TYR A 131 -29.46 26.54 4.77
CA TYR A 131 -28.60 27.66 5.11
C TYR A 131 -29.33 28.58 6.06
N HIS A 132 -28.62 29.01 7.09
CA HIS A 132 -29.13 29.87 8.10
C HIS A 132 -28.13 31.05 8.26
N ASN A 133 -28.64 32.29 8.31
CA ASN A 133 -27.89 33.46 8.81
C ASN A 133 -28.83 34.54 9.39
N GLY A 134 -28.98 34.58 10.72
CA GLY A 134 -29.91 35.52 11.36
C GLY A 134 -31.36 35.22 11.00
N ASP A 135 -32.03 36.16 10.34
CA ASP A 135 -33.41 35.99 9.84
C ASP A 135 -33.46 35.31 8.45
N LYS A 136 -32.32 35.10 7.79
CA LYS A 136 -32.25 34.53 6.45
C LYS A 136 -32.17 33.00 6.51
N TYR A 137 -33.16 32.35 5.91
CA TYR A 137 -33.29 30.90 5.82
C TYR A 137 -33.47 30.47 4.36
N LEU A 138 -32.70 29.47 3.91
CA LEU A 138 -32.87 28.80 2.63
C LEU A 138 -32.80 27.29 2.84
N ALA A 139 -33.61 26.54 2.08
CA ALA A 139 -33.64 25.09 2.16
C ALA A 139 -33.80 24.49 0.77
N ILE A 140 -33.00 23.46 0.49
CA ILE A 140 -33.11 22.64 -0.72
C ILE A 140 -33.15 21.16 -0.31
N ALA A 141 -33.87 20.36 -1.09
CA ALA A 141 -33.93 18.90 -0.92
C ALA A 141 -33.68 18.20 -2.26
N PRO A 142 -32.43 18.18 -2.76
CA PRO A 142 -32.08 17.51 -4.01
C PRO A 142 -32.35 16.00 -3.92
N PRO A 143 -33.09 15.36 -4.85
CA PRO A 143 -33.36 13.92 -4.78
C PRO A 143 -32.11 13.03 -4.76
N ILE A 144 -30.99 13.54 -5.30
CA ILE A 144 -29.71 12.83 -5.39
C ILE A 144 -29.03 12.60 -4.03
N ILE A 145 -29.26 13.47 -3.03
CA ILE A 145 -28.62 13.33 -1.70
C ILE A 145 -29.36 12.34 -0.81
N LYS A 146 -30.64 12.05 -1.08
CA LYS A 146 -31.43 11.06 -0.33
C LYS A 146 -30.89 9.63 -0.45
N GLN A 147 -30.13 9.34 -1.50
CA GLN A 147 -29.65 7.98 -1.79
C GLN A 147 -28.51 7.53 -0.88
N SER A 148 -27.70 8.46 -0.36
CA SER A 148 -26.56 8.12 0.50
C SER A 148 -26.22 9.28 1.42
N THR A 149 -25.77 8.96 2.63
CA THR A 149 -25.45 9.98 3.64
C THR A 149 -24.14 10.69 3.29
N ILE A 150 -24.19 12.02 3.21
CA ILE A 150 -22.99 12.86 3.09
C ILE A 150 -22.22 12.77 4.42
N VAL A 151 -20.91 12.56 4.36
CA VAL A 151 -20.06 12.33 5.56
C VAL A 151 -18.90 13.29 5.70
N CYS A 152 -18.49 13.96 4.62
CA CYS A 152 -17.42 14.96 4.70
C CYS A 152 -17.66 16.13 3.74
N HIS A 153 -17.00 17.24 4.02
CA HIS A 153 -17.08 18.45 3.21
C HIS A 153 -15.73 19.16 3.12
N ASN A 154 -15.55 19.97 2.08
CA ASN A 154 -14.40 20.86 1.96
C ASN A 154 -14.76 22.14 1.22
N ARG A 155 -14.21 23.28 1.65
CA ARG A 155 -14.42 24.57 0.98
C ARG A 155 -13.43 24.72 -0.17
N VAL A 156 -13.94 24.94 -1.38
CA VAL A 156 -13.11 25.16 -2.58
C VAL A 156 -12.68 26.62 -2.66
N ASP A 157 -13.64 27.54 -2.61
CA ASP A 157 -13.35 28.97 -2.72
C ASP A 157 -13.25 29.62 -1.33
N PRO A 158 -12.24 30.48 -1.06
CA PRO A 158 -12.09 31.14 0.23
C PRO A 158 -13.31 31.97 0.68
N ASN A 159 -14.09 32.49 -0.27
CA ASN A 159 -15.31 33.28 -0.02
C ASN A 159 -16.57 32.41 0.26
N GLY A 160 -16.46 31.08 0.20
CA GLY A 160 -17.57 30.17 0.43
C GLY A 160 -18.54 30.02 -0.75
N SER A 161 -18.15 30.37 -1.97
CA SER A 161 -19.04 30.18 -3.14
C SER A 161 -19.22 28.71 -3.57
N ARG A 162 -18.21 27.87 -3.35
CA ARG A 162 -18.21 26.46 -3.76
C ARG A 162 -17.70 25.56 -2.64
N TYR A 163 -18.39 24.45 -2.44
CA TYR A 163 -18.02 23.39 -1.49
C TYR A 163 -18.09 22.01 -2.15
N LEU A 164 -17.17 21.14 -1.80
CA LEU A 164 -17.22 19.72 -2.12
C LEU A 164 -17.91 18.97 -0.99
N LEU A 165 -18.76 18.01 -1.36
CA LEU A 165 -19.44 17.10 -0.43
C LEU A 165 -19.16 15.65 -0.87
N GLY A 166 -18.77 14.78 0.06
CA GLY A 166 -18.53 13.36 -0.19
C GLY A 166 -19.49 12.49 0.62
N ASP A 167 -20.05 11.46 0.00
CA ASP A 167 -20.99 10.52 0.66
C ASP A 167 -20.38 9.13 0.94
N MET A 168 -21.16 8.29 1.61
CA MET A 168 -20.79 6.90 1.97
C MET A 168 -20.70 5.96 0.77
N GLU A 169 -21.29 6.31 -0.38
CA GLU A 169 -21.16 5.56 -1.62
C GLU A 169 -19.96 6.02 -2.47
N GLY A 170 -19.20 7.02 -2.01
CA GLY A 170 -18.04 7.60 -2.71
C GLY A 170 -18.41 8.60 -3.80
N ARG A 171 -19.65 9.06 -3.87
CA ARG A 171 -20.06 10.11 -4.80
C ARG A 171 -19.54 11.46 -4.34
N LEU A 172 -19.11 12.26 -5.30
CA LEU A 172 -18.59 13.59 -5.07
C LEU A 172 -19.55 14.63 -5.65
N PHE A 173 -20.03 15.54 -4.80
CA PHE A 173 -20.92 16.62 -5.18
C PHE A 173 -20.24 17.98 -5.04
N MET A 174 -20.71 18.95 -5.82
CA MET A 174 -20.43 20.37 -5.66
C MET A 174 -21.68 21.08 -5.15
N LEU A 175 -21.57 21.74 -4.00
CA LEU A 175 -22.57 22.68 -3.48
C LEU A 175 -22.13 24.10 -3.84
N LEU A 176 -22.99 24.79 -4.60
CA LEU A 176 -22.79 26.16 -5.04
C LEU A 176 -23.72 27.11 -4.30
N LEU A 177 -23.14 28.21 -3.82
CA LEU A 177 -23.85 29.32 -3.18
C LEU A 177 -23.97 30.46 -4.19
N GLU A 178 -25.18 30.67 -4.73
CA GLU A 178 -25.43 31.71 -5.73
C GLU A 178 -25.43 33.10 -5.07
N LYS A 179 -24.47 33.95 -5.45
CA LYS A 179 -24.41 35.32 -4.94
C LYS A 179 -25.45 36.22 -5.61
N GLU A 180 -26.05 37.10 -4.82
CA GLU A 180 -26.87 38.23 -5.27
C GLU A 180 -26.33 39.51 -4.64
N GLU A 181 -25.91 40.44 -5.50
CA GLU A 181 -25.47 41.77 -5.10
C GLU A 181 -26.68 42.69 -5.06
N GLN A 182 -26.98 43.25 -3.88
CA GLN A 182 -28.05 44.22 -3.71
C GLN A 182 -27.63 45.61 -4.21
N MET A 183 -28.62 46.48 -4.46
CA MET A 183 -28.39 47.83 -4.97
C MET A 183 -27.54 48.71 -4.02
N ASP A 184 -27.47 48.36 -2.74
CA ASP A 184 -26.68 49.06 -1.71
C ASP A 184 -25.24 48.53 -1.57
N GLY A 185 -24.85 47.54 -2.40
CA GLY A 185 -23.53 46.92 -2.37
C GLY A 185 -23.38 45.78 -1.37
N THR A 186 -24.44 45.40 -0.63
CA THR A 186 -24.41 44.22 0.23
C THR A 186 -24.53 42.93 -0.60
N VAL A 187 -23.74 41.92 -0.25
CA VAL A 187 -23.80 40.60 -0.89
C VAL A 187 -24.71 39.72 -0.06
N THR A 188 -25.71 39.12 -0.69
CA THR A 188 -26.60 38.17 -0.05
C THR A 188 -26.70 36.88 -0.84
N LEU A 189 -27.05 35.78 -0.15
CA LEU A 189 -27.18 34.47 -0.77
C LEU A 189 -28.54 34.32 -1.47
N LYS A 190 -28.56 34.09 -2.78
CA LYS A 190 -29.81 33.96 -3.55
C LYS A 190 -30.43 32.57 -3.40
N ASP A 191 -29.65 31.54 -3.69
CA ASP A 191 -30.09 30.15 -3.75
C ASP A 191 -28.90 29.20 -3.52
N LEU A 192 -29.23 27.93 -3.28
CA LEU A 192 -28.28 26.83 -3.13
C LEU A 192 -28.48 25.84 -4.28
N ARG A 193 -27.38 25.34 -4.85
CA ARG A 193 -27.43 24.34 -5.92
C ARG A 193 -26.48 23.20 -5.64
N VAL A 194 -26.94 21.96 -5.84
CA VAL A 194 -26.10 20.75 -5.74
C VAL A 194 -25.97 20.11 -7.10
N GLU A 195 -24.74 19.83 -7.50
CA GLU A 195 -24.41 19.12 -8.75
C GLU A 195 -23.55 17.89 -8.43
N LEU A 196 -23.82 16.77 -9.08
CA LEU A 196 -22.97 15.58 -9.01
C LEU A 196 -21.77 15.74 -9.93
N LEU A 197 -20.56 15.55 -9.42
CA LEU A 197 -19.32 15.60 -10.20
C LEU A 197 -18.92 14.21 -10.73
N GLY A 198 -19.16 13.17 -9.94
CA GLY A 198 -18.75 11.81 -10.29
C GLY A 198 -18.57 10.93 -9.05
N GLU A 199 -17.76 9.89 -9.19
CA GLU A 199 -17.44 8.94 -8.13
C GLU A 199 -15.92 8.97 -7.84
N THR A 200 -15.59 8.85 -6.56
CA THR A 200 -14.23 8.78 -6.00
C THR A 200 -14.16 7.61 -5.01
N SER A 201 -13.01 7.33 -4.40
CA SER A 201 -12.99 6.45 -3.21
C SER A 201 -13.90 6.98 -2.10
N ILE A 202 -14.44 6.07 -1.26
CA ILE A 202 -15.27 6.48 -0.11
C ILE A 202 -14.49 7.46 0.78
N ALA A 203 -14.91 8.71 0.80
CA ALA A 203 -14.15 9.81 1.38
C ALA A 203 -14.44 9.96 2.87
N GLU A 204 -13.43 9.72 3.71
CA GLU A 204 -13.45 10.09 5.12
C GLU A 204 -13.15 11.59 5.26
N CYS A 205 -12.25 12.12 4.43
CA CYS A 205 -12.00 13.54 4.31
C CYS A 205 -11.73 13.96 2.87
N LEU A 206 -12.07 15.22 2.58
CA LEU A 206 -11.80 15.87 1.29
C LEU A 206 -10.93 17.09 1.53
N THR A 207 -9.94 17.32 0.66
CA THR A 207 -9.11 18.53 0.70
C THR A 207 -8.83 19.00 -0.72
N TYR A 208 -9.48 20.11 -1.11
CA TYR A 208 -9.12 20.81 -2.33
C TYR A 208 -7.71 21.42 -2.17
N LEU A 209 -6.86 21.18 -3.16
CA LEU A 209 -5.49 21.68 -3.16
C LEU A 209 -5.42 22.97 -3.98
N ASP A 210 -5.35 22.85 -5.30
CA ASP A 210 -5.42 23.95 -6.26
C ASP A 210 -5.64 23.39 -7.68
N ASN A 211 -5.92 24.24 -8.66
CA ASN A 211 -6.04 23.88 -10.08
C ASN A 211 -7.03 22.74 -10.36
N GLY A 212 -8.12 22.65 -9.59
CA GLY A 212 -9.09 21.56 -9.71
C GLY A 212 -8.57 20.22 -9.19
N VAL A 213 -7.48 20.18 -8.43
CA VAL A 213 -6.95 18.95 -7.83
C VAL A 213 -7.47 18.81 -6.40
N VAL A 214 -7.99 17.63 -6.08
CA VAL A 214 -8.57 17.29 -4.77
C VAL A 214 -7.89 16.04 -4.25
N PHE A 215 -7.44 16.08 -3.00
CA PHE A 215 -7.06 14.89 -2.26
C PHE A 215 -8.30 14.28 -1.60
N VAL A 216 -8.53 12.99 -1.87
CA VAL A 216 -9.59 12.17 -1.31
C VAL A 216 -8.96 11.21 -0.31
N GLY A 217 -9.07 11.55 0.98
CA GLY A 217 -8.58 10.70 2.06
C GLY A 217 -9.62 9.63 2.38
N SER A 218 -9.31 8.37 2.06
CA SER A 218 -10.18 7.24 2.36
C SER A 218 -9.64 6.42 3.52
N ARG A 219 -10.53 6.12 4.48
CA ARG A 219 -10.24 5.19 5.58
C ARG A 219 -10.63 3.75 5.25
N LEU A 220 -11.63 3.58 4.39
CA LEU A 220 -12.23 2.28 4.03
C LEU A 220 -11.69 1.72 2.71
N GLY A 221 -10.89 2.49 1.96
CA GLY A 221 -10.33 2.14 0.68
C GLY A 221 -9.04 2.89 0.39
N ASP A 222 -8.51 2.73 -0.82
CA ASP A 222 -7.31 3.46 -1.24
C ASP A 222 -7.59 4.97 -1.26
N SER A 223 -6.64 5.78 -0.79
CA SER A 223 -6.75 7.24 -0.90
C SER A 223 -6.37 7.67 -2.31
N GLN A 224 -6.88 8.80 -2.78
CA GLN A 224 -6.70 9.20 -4.19
C GLN A 224 -6.36 10.68 -4.35
N LEU A 225 -5.62 10.99 -5.40
CA LEU A 225 -5.51 12.32 -5.96
C LEU A 225 -6.43 12.40 -7.19
N VAL A 226 -7.33 13.37 -7.22
CA VAL A 226 -8.38 13.48 -8.23
C VAL A 226 -8.32 14.85 -8.91
N LYS A 227 -8.49 14.86 -10.23
CA LYS A 227 -8.68 16.07 -11.03
C LYS A 227 -10.16 16.29 -11.32
N LEU A 228 -10.61 17.52 -11.09
CA LEU A 228 -11.88 18.06 -11.53
C LEU A 228 -11.67 18.79 -12.86
N ASN A 229 -12.31 18.28 -13.90
CA ASN A 229 -12.36 18.91 -15.22
C ASN A 229 -13.49 19.94 -15.28
N VAL A 230 -13.35 20.91 -16.19
CA VAL A 230 -14.39 21.91 -16.44
C VAL A 230 -15.51 21.31 -17.30
N ASP A 231 -15.13 20.49 -18.27
CA ASP A 231 -16.04 19.76 -19.15
C ASP A 231 -16.21 18.31 -18.68
N SER A 232 -17.41 17.79 -18.82
CA SER A 232 -17.71 16.40 -18.51
C SER A 232 -17.08 15.45 -19.52
N ASN A 233 -16.65 14.27 -19.06
CA ASN A 233 -16.20 13.18 -19.92
C ASN A 233 -17.39 12.51 -20.65
N GLU A 234 -17.12 11.48 -21.45
CA GLU A 234 -18.13 10.74 -22.24
C GLU A 234 -19.25 10.12 -21.40
N GLN A 235 -19.00 9.88 -20.10
CA GLN A 235 -19.95 9.29 -19.16
C GLN A 235 -20.67 10.36 -18.33
N GLY A 236 -20.42 11.65 -18.58
CA GLY A 236 -20.99 12.76 -17.82
C GLY A 236 -20.28 13.05 -16.49
N SER A 237 -19.11 12.47 -16.24
CA SER A 237 -18.32 12.72 -15.03
C SER A 237 -17.25 13.79 -15.25
N TYR A 238 -17.09 14.65 -14.25
CA TYR A 238 -16.05 15.68 -14.15
C TYR A 238 -14.80 15.19 -13.41
N VAL A 239 -14.85 13.99 -12.85
CA VAL A 239 -13.82 13.41 -11.98
C VAL A 239 -12.88 12.53 -12.80
N VAL A 240 -11.58 12.77 -12.67
CA VAL A 240 -10.52 11.95 -13.27
C VAL A 240 -9.51 11.57 -12.20
N ALA A 241 -9.31 10.28 -11.97
CA ALA A 241 -8.28 9.78 -11.05
C ALA A 241 -6.88 10.10 -11.60
N MET A 242 -6.02 10.69 -10.77
CA MET A 242 -4.62 10.98 -11.12
C MET A 242 -3.69 9.95 -10.51
N GLU A 243 -3.79 9.76 -9.19
CA GLU A 243 -2.96 8.84 -8.43
C GLU A 243 -3.79 8.15 -7.34
N THR A 244 -3.34 6.97 -6.92
CA THR A 244 -3.99 6.17 -5.88
C THR A 244 -2.94 5.65 -4.91
N PHE A 245 -3.22 5.77 -3.62
CA PHE A 245 -2.34 5.42 -2.51
C PHE A 245 -2.92 4.22 -1.75
N THR A 246 -2.13 3.15 -1.69
CA THR A 246 -2.55 1.88 -1.07
C THR A 246 -2.98 2.05 0.38
N ASN A 247 -4.15 1.53 0.71
CA ASN A 247 -4.69 1.41 2.05
C ASN A 247 -5.03 -0.05 2.34
N LEU A 248 -4.38 -0.63 3.35
CA LEU A 248 -4.69 -1.98 3.82
C LEU A 248 -5.94 -2.02 4.73
N GLY A 249 -6.32 -0.86 5.26
CA GLY A 249 -7.33 -0.71 6.29
C GLY A 249 -8.77 -0.64 5.75
N PRO A 250 -9.75 -1.07 6.57
CA PRO A 250 -9.57 -1.96 7.71
C PRO A 250 -9.15 -3.37 7.27
N ILE A 251 -8.21 -3.99 7.98
CA ILE A 251 -7.92 -5.43 7.83
C ILE A 251 -8.94 -6.18 8.69
N VAL A 252 -9.91 -6.84 8.04
CA VAL A 252 -11.03 -7.53 8.69
C VAL A 252 -10.67 -8.97 9.07
N ASP A 253 -9.85 -9.61 8.25
CA ASP A 253 -9.28 -10.93 8.51
C ASP A 253 -8.01 -11.13 7.68
N MET A 254 -7.18 -12.12 8.04
CA MET A 254 -5.97 -12.43 7.28
C MET A 254 -5.50 -13.87 7.50
N CYS A 255 -4.86 -14.43 6.47
CA CYS A 255 -4.16 -15.70 6.57
C CYS A 255 -2.71 -15.57 6.05
N VAL A 256 -1.83 -16.39 6.62
CA VAL A 256 -0.42 -16.48 6.20
C VAL A 256 -0.27 -17.75 5.37
N VAL A 257 0.26 -17.62 4.16
CA VAL A 257 0.41 -18.72 3.22
C VAL A 257 1.78 -18.65 2.55
N ASP A 258 2.42 -19.80 2.35
CA ASP A 258 3.64 -19.91 1.56
C ASP A 258 3.30 -20.53 0.20
N LEU A 259 2.78 -19.70 -0.71
CA LEU A 259 2.32 -20.12 -2.04
C LEU A 259 3.45 -20.73 -2.88
N GLU A 260 4.68 -20.27 -2.67
CA GLU A 260 5.87 -20.68 -3.44
C GLU A 260 6.64 -21.81 -2.76
N ARG A 261 6.26 -22.19 -1.53
CA ARG A 261 6.91 -23.21 -0.69
C ARG A 261 8.41 -22.95 -0.49
N GLN A 262 8.78 -21.68 -0.39
CA GLN A 262 10.18 -21.24 -0.23
C GLN A 262 10.54 -20.91 1.24
N GLY A 263 9.62 -21.15 2.17
CA GLY A 263 9.75 -20.73 3.56
C GLY A 263 9.48 -19.23 3.77
N GLN A 264 8.92 -18.55 2.76
CA GLN A 264 8.54 -17.14 2.84
C GLN A 264 7.02 -17.00 2.93
N GLY A 265 6.53 -16.74 4.14
CA GLY A 265 5.10 -16.50 4.35
C GLY A 265 4.67 -15.18 3.70
N GLN A 266 3.62 -15.26 2.88
CA GLN A 266 2.89 -14.13 2.32
C GLN A 266 1.62 -13.93 3.14
N LEU A 267 1.22 -12.68 3.33
CA LEU A 267 -0.03 -12.33 4.02
C LEU A 267 -1.11 -12.07 2.98
N VAL A 268 -2.26 -12.72 3.10
CA VAL A 268 -3.46 -12.40 2.30
C VAL A 268 -4.53 -11.87 3.25
N THR A 269 -4.93 -10.62 3.07
CA THR A 269 -5.87 -9.92 3.94
C THR A 269 -7.21 -9.69 3.26
N CYS A 270 -8.29 -9.78 4.03
CA CYS A 270 -9.57 -9.14 3.71
C CYS A 270 -9.47 -7.67 4.12
N SER A 271 -9.42 -6.78 3.14
CA SER A 271 -9.18 -5.35 3.34
C SER A 271 -10.30 -4.50 2.77
N GLY A 272 -10.49 -3.33 3.36
CA GLY A 272 -11.46 -2.35 2.88
C GLY A 272 -12.91 -2.73 3.20
N ALA A 273 -13.85 -1.89 2.76
CA ALA A 273 -15.28 -2.10 2.97
C ALA A 273 -16.11 -1.56 1.79
N PHE A 274 -17.32 -2.08 1.66
CA PHE A 274 -18.29 -1.73 0.62
C PHE A 274 -17.65 -1.82 -0.78
N LYS A 275 -17.76 -0.77 -1.59
CA LYS A 275 -17.18 -0.72 -2.94
C LYS A 275 -15.65 -0.77 -2.96
N GLU A 276 -15.01 -0.44 -1.84
CA GLU A 276 -13.54 -0.44 -1.70
C GLU A 276 -13.00 -1.80 -1.21
N GLY A 277 -13.89 -2.77 -0.99
CA GLY A 277 -13.51 -4.10 -0.54
C GLY A 277 -12.55 -4.78 -1.51
N SER A 278 -11.46 -5.32 -0.98
CA SER A 278 -10.35 -5.89 -1.74
C SER A 278 -9.62 -6.97 -0.96
N LEU A 279 -8.89 -7.84 -1.65
CA LEU A 279 -7.83 -8.64 -1.04
C LEU A 279 -6.48 -7.96 -1.25
N ARG A 280 -5.63 -7.97 -0.21
CA ARG A 280 -4.25 -7.50 -0.32
C ARG A 280 -3.29 -8.66 -0.06
N ILE A 281 -2.36 -8.85 -0.99
CA ILE A 281 -1.29 -9.84 -0.88
C ILE A 281 -0.02 -9.09 -0.54
N ILE A 282 0.43 -9.25 0.69
CA ILE A 282 1.59 -8.57 1.25
C ILE A 282 2.75 -9.55 1.23
N ARG A 283 3.74 -9.24 0.39
CA ARG A 283 4.96 -10.02 0.22
C ARG A 283 6.13 -9.21 0.73
N ASN A 284 7.07 -9.88 1.40
CA ASN A 284 8.33 -9.24 1.75
C ASN A 284 9.24 -9.22 0.52
N GLY A 285 9.96 -8.13 0.32
CA GLY A 285 10.87 -7.98 -0.81
C GLY A 285 10.20 -7.53 -2.11
N ILE A 286 11.04 -7.38 -3.14
CA ILE A 286 10.72 -6.85 -4.47
C ILE A 286 10.72 -8.03 -5.45
N GLY A 287 9.65 -8.18 -6.22
CA GLY A 287 9.57 -9.19 -7.27
C GLY A 287 10.24 -8.74 -8.57
N ILE A 288 10.55 -9.72 -9.41
CA ILE A 288 10.98 -9.52 -10.80
C ILE A 288 9.96 -10.21 -11.69
N HIS A 289 9.41 -9.47 -12.65
CA HIS A 289 8.52 -9.99 -13.67
C HIS A 289 9.35 -10.52 -14.84
N GLU A 290 9.54 -11.85 -14.88
CA GLU A 290 10.34 -12.50 -15.93
C GLU A 290 9.61 -12.46 -17.28
N HIS A 291 10.26 -11.90 -18.29
CA HIS A 291 9.78 -11.85 -19.68
C HIS A 291 10.48 -12.89 -20.56
N ALA A 292 11.76 -13.14 -20.31
CA ALA A 292 12.55 -14.16 -21.01
C ALA A 292 13.52 -14.87 -20.06
N SER A 293 13.76 -16.14 -20.31
CA SER A 293 14.75 -16.95 -19.60
C SER A 293 15.51 -17.83 -20.58
N ILE A 294 16.84 -17.76 -20.52
CA ILE A 294 17.77 -18.42 -21.44
C ILE A 294 18.76 -19.24 -20.61
N ASP A 295 18.92 -20.53 -20.93
CA ASP A 295 19.83 -21.43 -20.22
C ASP A 295 21.29 -21.21 -20.66
N LEU A 296 21.96 -20.25 -20.01
CA LEU A 296 23.37 -19.90 -20.24
C LEU A 296 24.17 -20.00 -18.94
N PRO A 297 24.84 -21.15 -18.68
CA PRO A 297 25.60 -21.35 -17.45
C PRO A 297 26.95 -20.60 -17.47
N GLY A 298 27.42 -20.20 -16.29
CA GLY A 298 28.78 -19.72 -16.11
C GLY A 298 29.06 -18.27 -16.54
N ILE A 299 28.02 -17.43 -16.66
CA ILE A 299 28.16 -16.00 -16.94
C ILE A 299 28.97 -15.31 -15.85
N LYS A 300 29.90 -14.43 -16.25
CA LYS A 300 30.84 -13.65 -15.43
C LYS A 300 30.68 -12.14 -15.56
N GLY A 301 29.72 -11.68 -16.35
CA GLY A 301 29.37 -10.26 -16.51
C GLY A 301 28.38 -10.05 -17.64
N LEU A 302 27.59 -8.98 -17.52
CA LEU A 302 26.56 -8.57 -18.47
C LEU A 302 26.68 -7.07 -18.72
N TRP A 303 26.60 -6.65 -19.98
CA TRP A 303 26.56 -5.23 -20.32
C TRP A 303 25.65 -4.98 -21.53
N PRO A 304 24.75 -3.97 -21.45
CA PRO A 304 23.98 -3.54 -22.60
C PRO A 304 24.87 -2.74 -23.56
N LEU A 305 24.54 -2.83 -24.84
CA LEU A 305 25.18 -2.09 -25.90
C LEU A 305 24.14 -1.57 -26.88
N ARG A 306 24.42 -0.36 -27.37
CA ARG A 306 23.73 0.22 -28.49
C ARG A 306 24.63 0.21 -29.71
N SER A 307 24.27 -0.61 -30.70
CA SER A 307 25.03 -0.75 -31.93
C SER A 307 24.91 0.46 -32.86
N ASP A 308 23.80 1.19 -32.81
CA ASP A 308 23.48 2.29 -33.73
C ASP A 308 23.44 3.61 -32.96
N SER A 309 24.16 4.62 -33.41
CA SER A 309 24.16 5.95 -32.77
C SER A 309 22.82 6.67 -32.85
N HIS A 310 21.96 6.32 -33.81
CA HIS A 310 20.67 6.99 -34.03
C HIS A 310 19.54 6.49 -33.13
N ARG A 311 19.67 5.29 -32.57
CA ARG A 311 18.67 4.74 -31.64
C ARG A 311 18.91 5.28 -30.23
N GLU A 312 17.88 5.29 -29.40
CA GLU A 312 18.01 5.53 -27.97
C GLU A 312 17.99 4.23 -27.16
N THR A 313 17.40 3.18 -27.73
CA THR A 313 17.25 1.85 -27.14
C THR A 313 18.48 0.96 -27.38
N ASP A 314 18.72 0.08 -26.41
CA ASP A 314 19.73 -0.97 -26.48
C ASP A 314 19.27 -2.06 -27.48
N ASN A 315 20.22 -2.60 -28.23
CA ASN A 315 19.93 -3.69 -29.18
C ASN A 315 20.93 -4.83 -29.13
N MET A 316 21.89 -4.78 -28.20
CA MET A 316 22.86 -5.83 -27.97
C MET A 316 23.09 -6.05 -26.48
N LEU A 317 23.36 -7.30 -26.10
CA LEU A 317 23.73 -7.70 -24.75
C LEU A 317 25.01 -8.54 -24.81
N VAL A 318 26.07 -8.09 -24.15
CA VAL A 318 27.35 -8.81 -24.12
C VAL A 318 27.47 -9.62 -22.85
N LEU A 319 27.88 -10.88 -23.01
CA LEU A 319 28.08 -11.83 -21.92
C LEU A 319 29.54 -12.23 -21.83
N SER A 320 30.11 -12.10 -20.64
CA SER A 320 31.45 -12.58 -20.33
C SER A 320 31.37 -13.98 -19.74
N PHE A 321 32.29 -14.86 -20.13
CA PHE A 321 32.48 -16.18 -19.56
C PHE A 321 33.96 -16.37 -19.18
N VAL A 322 34.30 -17.47 -18.53
CA VAL A 322 35.71 -17.77 -18.21
C VAL A 322 36.48 -18.00 -19.52
N GLY A 323 37.33 -17.04 -19.88
CA GLY A 323 38.19 -17.09 -21.06
C GLY A 323 37.55 -16.76 -22.40
N GLN A 324 36.28 -16.36 -22.46
CA GLN A 324 35.61 -16.00 -23.72
C GLN A 324 34.51 -14.94 -23.51
N THR A 325 34.06 -14.32 -24.59
CA THR A 325 32.95 -13.34 -24.62
C THR A 325 31.97 -13.71 -25.74
N ARG A 326 30.67 -13.46 -25.52
CA ARG A 326 29.63 -13.64 -26.55
C ARG A 326 28.78 -12.38 -26.64
N VAL A 327 28.25 -12.10 -27.82
CA VAL A 327 27.35 -10.97 -28.07
C VAL A 327 25.98 -11.52 -28.48
N LEU A 328 24.92 -11.06 -27.83
CA LEU A 328 23.54 -11.31 -28.25
C LEU A 328 22.98 -10.05 -28.89
N MET A 329 22.27 -10.22 -30.00
CA MET A 329 21.48 -9.17 -30.65
C MET A 329 20.01 -9.33 -30.23
N LEU A 330 19.37 -8.19 -29.94
CA LEU A 330 17.97 -8.10 -29.53
C LEU A 330 17.15 -7.55 -30.70
N ASN A 331 16.44 -8.44 -31.40
CA ASN A 331 15.57 -8.10 -32.52
C ASN A 331 14.11 -8.10 -32.05
N GLY A 332 13.69 -7.01 -31.41
CA GLY A 332 12.40 -6.99 -30.69
C GLY A 332 12.49 -7.93 -29.48
N GLU A 333 11.66 -8.97 -29.46
CA GLU A 333 11.67 -10.01 -28.41
C GLU A 333 12.58 -11.21 -28.76
N GLU A 334 13.11 -11.30 -29.98
CA GLU A 334 14.01 -12.38 -30.36
C GLU A 334 15.45 -12.10 -29.92
N VAL A 335 16.11 -13.11 -29.36
CA VAL A 335 17.48 -13.05 -28.88
C VAL A 335 18.34 -14.02 -29.69
N GLU A 336 19.30 -13.48 -30.44
CA GLU A 336 20.19 -14.25 -31.33
C GLU A 336 21.66 -13.99 -31.03
N GLU A 337 22.52 -15.00 -31.19
CA GLU A 337 23.98 -14.84 -31.04
C GLU A 337 24.59 -14.17 -32.27
N THR A 338 25.45 -13.19 -32.07
CA THR A 338 26.11 -12.41 -33.13
C THR A 338 27.57 -12.13 -32.78
N GLU A 339 28.34 -11.62 -33.75
CA GLU A 339 29.72 -11.18 -33.58
C GLU A 339 29.80 -9.68 -33.83
N LEU A 340 30.62 -8.97 -33.04
CA LEU A 340 30.82 -7.53 -33.17
C LEU A 340 32.23 -7.20 -33.64
N THR A 341 32.36 -6.68 -34.87
CA THR A 341 33.66 -6.33 -35.46
C THR A 341 34.45 -5.38 -34.57
N GLY A 342 35.68 -5.78 -34.22
CA GLY A 342 36.60 -5.02 -33.36
C GLY A 342 36.69 -5.53 -31.92
N PHE A 343 35.65 -6.24 -31.46
CA PHE A 343 35.66 -6.95 -30.19
C PHE A 343 36.46 -8.26 -30.32
N VAL A 344 36.96 -8.75 -29.20
CA VAL A 344 37.61 -10.06 -29.08
C VAL A 344 36.74 -10.99 -28.26
N ASP A 345 36.50 -12.18 -28.82
CA ASP A 345 35.56 -13.15 -28.26
C ASP A 345 36.29 -14.32 -27.57
N ASP A 346 37.60 -14.45 -27.81
CA ASP A 346 38.50 -15.44 -27.21
C ASP A 346 39.15 -14.98 -25.90
N GLN A 347 38.67 -13.88 -25.33
CA GLN A 347 39.13 -13.32 -24.05
C GLN A 347 37.94 -12.99 -23.15
N GLN A 348 38.17 -13.02 -21.83
CA GLN A 348 37.17 -12.62 -20.85
C GLN A 348 37.03 -11.09 -20.81
N THR A 349 35.82 -10.57 -21.02
CA THR A 349 35.51 -9.15 -20.89
C THR A 349 35.29 -8.77 -19.42
N PHE A 350 35.90 -7.68 -18.97
CA PHE A 350 35.69 -7.05 -17.65
C PHE A 350 34.74 -5.85 -17.70
N PHE A 351 34.68 -5.17 -18.84
CA PHE A 351 33.71 -4.10 -19.09
C PHE A 351 33.53 -3.91 -20.59
N CYS A 352 32.31 -3.66 -21.03
CA CYS A 352 32.06 -3.04 -22.33
C CYS A 352 30.86 -2.10 -22.26
N GLY A 353 30.77 -1.19 -23.22
CA GLY A 353 29.68 -0.22 -23.26
C GLY A 353 29.88 0.85 -24.34
N ASN A 354 28.85 1.67 -24.51
CA ASN A 354 28.91 2.88 -25.31
C ASN A 354 29.70 3.98 -24.57
N VAL A 355 30.60 4.64 -25.28
CA VAL A 355 31.41 5.74 -24.77
C VAL A 355 31.26 6.98 -25.67
N ALA A 356 31.88 8.08 -25.29
CA ALA A 356 31.81 9.34 -26.02
C ALA A 356 32.26 9.21 -27.48
N HIS A 357 31.86 10.19 -28.30
CA HIS A 357 32.26 10.31 -29.71
C HIS A 357 31.77 9.19 -30.64
N GLN A 358 30.61 8.57 -30.34
CA GLN A 358 30.03 7.47 -31.13
C GLN A 358 30.97 6.27 -31.24
N GLN A 359 31.53 5.88 -30.09
CA GLN A 359 32.46 4.77 -29.98
C GLN A 359 31.96 3.74 -28.96
N LEU A 360 32.41 2.51 -29.13
CA LEU A 360 32.21 1.40 -28.23
C LEU A 360 33.55 1.04 -27.59
N ILE A 361 33.53 0.55 -26.36
CA ILE A 361 34.73 0.09 -25.67
C ILE A 361 34.58 -1.35 -25.20
N GLN A 362 35.68 -2.10 -25.26
CA GLN A 362 35.81 -3.42 -24.64
C GLN A 362 37.12 -3.46 -23.83
N ILE A 363 37.02 -3.80 -22.55
CA ILE A 363 38.15 -4.02 -21.67
C ILE A 363 38.21 -5.50 -21.36
N THR A 364 39.33 -6.14 -21.69
CA THR A 364 39.56 -7.57 -21.46
C THR A 364 40.75 -7.79 -20.52
N SER A 365 41.10 -9.05 -20.28
CA SER A 365 42.35 -9.42 -19.59
C SER A 365 43.61 -8.91 -20.31
N ALA A 366 43.59 -8.77 -21.64
CA ALA A 366 44.78 -8.46 -22.43
C ALA A 366 44.95 -6.98 -22.76
N SER A 367 43.86 -6.27 -23.09
CA SER A 367 43.93 -4.89 -23.58
C SER A 367 42.61 -4.14 -23.41
N VAL A 368 42.67 -2.82 -23.58
CA VAL A 368 41.50 -1.95 -23.73
C VAL A 368 41.36 -1.61 -25.21
N ARG A 369 40.19 -1.90 -25.79
CA ARG A 369 39.92 -1.78 -27.23
C ARG A 369 38.81 -0.77 -27.46
N LEU A 370 39.05 0.17 -28.36
CA LEU A 370 38.11 1.22 -28.76
C LEU A 370 37.67 0.98 -30.20
N VAL A 371 36.36 0.94 -30.42
CA VAL A 371 35.73 0.59 -31.69
C VAL A 371 34.83 1.75 -32.13
N SER A 372 34.89 2.18 -33.38
CA SER A 372 33.95 3.18 -33.91
C SER A 372 32.58 2.54 -34.20
N GLN A 373 31.48 3.28 -34.03
CA GLN A 373 30.16 2.80 -34.46
C GLN A 373 30.00 2.83 -35.98
N GLU A 374 30.58 3.84 -36.65
CA GLU A 374 30.53 3.99 -38.11
C GLU A 374 31.91 4.38 -38.70
N PRO A 375 32.55 3.52 -39.52
CA PRO A 375 32.27 2.09 -39.69
C PRO A 375 32.61 1.30 -38.41
N LYS A 376 32.01 0.11 -38.23
CA LYS A 376 32.35 -0.80 -37.12
C LYS A 376 33.76 -1.37 -37.27
N ALA A 377 34.75 -0.69 -36.69
CA ALA A 377 36.16 -1.06 -36.79
C ALA A 377 36.93 -0.68 -35.53
N LEU A 378 37.98 -1.46 -35.22
CA LEU A 378 38.92 -1.10 -34.17
C LEU A 378 39.68 0.17 -34.56
N VAL A 379 39.61 1.19 -33.72
CA VAL A 379 40.27 2.49 -33.95
C VAL A 379 41.42 2.75 -32.98
N SER A 380 41.42 2.15 -31.79
CA SER A 380 42.53 2.27 -30.84
C SER A 380 42.60 1.04 -29.93
N GLU A 381 43.81 0.70 -29.49
CA GLU A 381 44.06 -0.38 -28.53
C GLU A 381 45.16 0.05 -27.55
N TRP A 382 44.86 0.02 -26.26
CA TRP A 382 45.84 0.23 -25.19
C TRP A 382 46.26 -1.11 -24.58
N LYS A 383 47.57 -1.28 -24.40
CA LYS A 383 48.19 -2.45 -23.75
C LYS A 383 49.12 -1.99 -22.64
N GLU A 384 49.27 -2.81 -21.62
CA GLU A 384 50.25 -2.56 -20.57
C GLU A 384 51.68 -2.61 -21.17
N PRO A 385 52.61 -1.71 -20.77
CA PRO A 385 53.94 -1.60 -21.37
C PRO A 385 54.79 -2.88 -21.40
N ASN A 386 54.59 -3.79 -20.44
CA ASN A 386 55.30 -5.06 -20.31
C ASN A 386 54.45 -6.28 -20.73
N GLY A 387 53.27 -6.05 -21.32
CA GLY A 387 52.35 -7.12 -21.73
C GLY A 387 51.71 -7.90 -20.57
N LYS A 388 51.61 -7.31 -19.37
CA LYS A 388 50.90 -7.90 -18.24
C LYS A 388 49.39 -7.78 -18.42
N ASN A 389 48.66 -8.73 -17.82
CA ASN A 389 47.20 -8.75 -17.87
C ASN A 389 46.58 -7.70 -16.93
N ILE A 390 45.47 -7.12 -17.38
CA ILE A 390 44.60 -6.27 -16.56
C ILE A 390 43.96 -7.14 -15.48
N SER A 391 43.91 -6.64 -14.24
CA SER A 391 43.31 -7.34 -13.10
C SER A 391 41.93 -6.80 -12.73
N VAL A 392 41.75 -5.47 -12.78
CA VAL A 392 40.49 -4.77 -12.46
C VAL A 392 40.32 -3.59 -13.41
N ALA A 393 39.10 -3.31 -13.82
CA ALA A 393 38.79 -2.19 -14.71
C ALA A 393 37.55 -1.43 -14.23
N SER A 394 37.57 -0.11 -14.44
CA SER A 394 36.40 0.76 -14.29
C SER A 394 36.36 1.75 -15.45
N CYS A 395 35.17 2.05 -15.95
CA CYS A 395 34.97 2.86 -17.13
C CYS A 395 33.67 3.66 -16.99
N ASN A 396 33.70 4.93 -17.38
CA ASN A 396 32.51 5.73 -17.63
C ASN A 396 32.51 6.17 -19.12
N SER A 397 31.69 7.15 -19.49
CA SER A 397 31.56 7.59 -20.90
C SER A 397 32.83 8.24 -21.47
N ASN A 398 33.71 8.81 -20.64
CA ASN A 398 34.86 9.60 -21.09
C ASN A 398 36.21 9.13 -20.51
N GLN A 399 36.18 8.33 -19.44
CA GLN A 399 37.35 7.97 -18.64
C GLN A 399 37.42 6.47 -18.41
N ILE A 400 38.64 5.96 -18.34
CA ILE A 400 38.95 4.57 -18.03
C ILE A 400 40.03 4.54 -16.97
N VAL A 401 39.84 3.71 -15.95
CA VAL A 401 40.89 3.39 -14.97
C VAL A 401 41.04 1.87 -14.92
N VAL A 402 42.26 1.40 -15.19
CA VAL A 402 42.59 -0.03 -15.16
C VAL A 402 43.74 -0.29 -14.19
N ALA A 403 43.65 -1.39 -13.46
CA ALA A 403 44.70 -1.88 -12.58
C ALA A 403 45.38 -3.13 -13.15
N VAL A 404 46.67 -3.23 -12.89
CA VAL A 404 47.54 -4.38 -13.20
C VAL A 404 48.27 -4.73 -11.90
N GLY A 405 47.60 -5.53 -11.05
CA GLY A 405 48.06 -5.80 -9.69
C GLY A 405 48.08 -4.53 -8.84
N ARG A 406 49.28 -3.96 -8.62
CA ARG A 406 49.50 -2.71 -7.87
C ARG A 406 49.54 -1.46 -8.75
N ALA A 407 49.85 -1.61 -10.04
CA ALA A 407 49.96 -0.50 -10.97
C ALA A 407 48.57 -0.06 -11.42
N LEU A 408 48.34 1.24 -11.50
CA LEU A 408 47.07 1.85 -11.88
C LEU A 408 47.30 2.82 -13.05
N TYR A 409 46.48 2.73 -14.09
CA TYR A 409 46.58 3.55 -15.29
C TYR A 409 45.26 4.28 -15.53
N TYR A 410 45.33 5.58 -15.76
CA TYR A 410 44.19 6.42 -16.15
C TYR A 410 44.30 6.81 -17.62
N LEU A 411 43.25 6.48 -18.38
CA LEU A 411 43.11 6.78 -19.80
C LEU A 411 41.89 7.69 -20.02
N GLU A 412 42.01 8.64 -20.94
CA GLU A 412 40.90 9.41 -21.47
C GLU A 412 40.49 8.89 -22.85
N ILE A 413 39.17 8.85 -23.05
CA ILE A 413 38.56 8.48 -24.32
C ILE A 413 38.51 9.75 -25.19
N ARG A 414 39.15 9.67 -26.36
CA ARG A 414 39.16 10.74 -27.36
C ARG A 414 38.73 10.17 -28.70
N PRO A 415 38.33 11.02 -29.67
CA PRO A 415 37.97 10.56 -31.00
C PRO A 415 39.09 9.69 -31.59
N GLN A 416 38.80 8.40 -31.76
CA GLN A 416 39.71 7.39 -32.33
C GLN A 416 41.03 7.16 -31.55
N GLU A 417 41.13 7.61 -30.30
CA GLU A 417 42.38 7.50 -29.52
C GLU A 417 42.09 7.19 -28.04
N LEU A 418 42.81 6.21 -27.49
CA LEU A 418 42.92 5.98 -26.04
C LEU A 418 44.16 6.70 -25.50
N ARG A 419 43.97 7.85 -24.88
CA ARG A 419 45.10 8.66 -24.39
C ARG A 419 45.40 8.35 -22.93
N GLN A 420 46.57 7.75 -22.67
CA GLN A 420 47.05 7.59 -21.29
C GLN A 420 47.46 8.93 -20.68
N ILE A 421 46.85 9.29 -19.55
CA ILE A 421 47.07 10.57 -18.87
C ILE A 421 48.04 10.43 -17.71
N SER A 422 47.83 9.43 -16.85
CA SER A 422 48.67 9.22 -15.67
C SER A 422 48.79 7.74 -15.31
N CYS A 423 49.83 7.41 -14.55
CA CYS A 423 49.98 6.11 -13.90
C CYS A 423 50.51 6.30 -12.48
N THR A 424 50.14 5.39 -11.59
CA THR A 424 50.62 5.34 -10.20
C THR A 424 50.79 3.89 -9.75
N GLU A 425 51.41 3.67 -8.60
CA GLU A 425 51.53 2.36 -7.99
C GLU A 425 51.03 2.39 -6.54
N MET A 426 50.11 1.48 -6.21
CA MET A 426 49.51 1.37 -4.89
C MET A 426 50.40 0.57 -3.92
N GLU A 427 50.15 0.73 -2.62
CA GLU A 427 50.84 -0.05 -1.56
C GLU A 427 50.59 -1.57 -1.69
N HIS A 428 49.40 -1.95 -2.13
CA HIS A 428 48.95 -3.34 -2.26
C HIS A 428 48.15 -3.52 -3.56
N GLU A 429 47.83 -4.77 -3.89
CA GLU A 429 47.03 -5.09 -5.08
C GLU A 429 45.63 -4.48 -4.99
N VAL A 430 45.11 -4.08 -6.13
CA VAL A 430 43.79 -3.47 -6.28
C VAL A 430 42.72 -4.56 -6.39
N ALA A 431 41.67 -4.46 -5.58
CA ALA A 431 40.56 -5.41 -5.55
C ALA A 431 39.35 -4.95 -6.37
N CYS A 432 39.00 -3.67 -6.28
CA CYS A 432 37.86 -3.06 -6.97
C CYS A 432 38.10 -1.57 -7.23
N LEU A 433 37.44 -1.05 -8.28
CA LEU A 433 37.56 0.33 -8.76
C LEU A 433 36.20 0.88 -9.19
N ASP A 434 35.95 2.16 -8.92
CA ASP A 434 34.80 2.88 -9.48
C ASP A 434 35.15 4.34 -9.82
N ILE A 435 34.64 4.81 -10.95
CA ILE A 435 34.79 6.18 -11.46
C ILE A 435 33.45 6.73 -11.95
N THR A 436 32.35 6.31 -11.34
CA THR A 436 31.01 6.81 -11.69
C THR A 436 30.97 8.33 -11.48
N PRO A 437 30.70 9.14 -12.52
CA PRO A 437 30.63 10.59 -12.37
C PRO A 437 29.38 10.96 -11.56
N LEU A 438 29.55 11.85 -10.58
CA LEU A 438 28.48 12.33 -9.71
C LEU A 438 28.30 13.85 -9.87
N GLY A 439 27.08 14.34 -9.66
CA GLY A 439 26.72 15.75 -9.80
C GLY A 439 26.85 16.28 -11.23
N ASP A 440 26.90 17.61 -11.37
CA ASP A 440 26.96 18.31 -12.67
C ASP A 440 28.39 18.36 -13.23
N THR A 441 29.00 17.18 -13.42
CA THR A 441 30.42 17.04 -13.79
C THR A 441 30.65 16.77 -15.28
N SER A 442 29.66 17.05 -16.14
CA SER A 442 29.74 16.86 -17.60
C SER A 442 30.20 15.45 -18.02
N GLY A 443 29.93 14.43 -17.20
CA GLY A 443 30.32 13.04 -17.46
C GLY A 443 31.79 12.72 -17.19
N MET A 444 32.53 13.59 -16.48
CA MET A 444 33.91 13.33 -16.05
C MET A 444 33.94 13.22 -14.52
N SER A 445 34.41 12.10 -13.99
CA SER A 445 34.61 11.95 -12.55
C SER A 445 35.92 12.62 -12.10
N PRO A 446 35.87 13.52 -11.10
CA PRO A 446 37.07 14.04 -10.45
C PRO A 446 37.66 13.06 -9.43
N LEU A 447 36.94 11.98 -9.10
CA LEU A 447 37.28 11.03 -8.06
C LEU A 447 37.39 9.60 -8.61
N CYS A 448 38.23 8.80 -7.98
CA CYS A 448 38.34 7.36 -8.20
C CYS A 448 38.26 6.66 -6.85
N ALA A 449 37.23 5.82 -6.67
CA ALA A 449 37.09 4.97 -5.50
C ALA A 449 37.87 3.67 -5.72
N ILE A 450 38.63 3.25 -4.72
CA ILE A 450 39.50 2.08 -4.81
C ILE A 450 39.45 1.23 -3.54
N GLY A 451 39.38 -0.10 -3.70
CA GLY A 451 39.55 -1.08 -2.62
C GLY A 451 40.86 -1.85 -2.78
N LEU A 452 41.61 -2.04 -1.69
CA LEU A 452 42.90 -2.76 -1.67
C LEU A 452 42.82 -4.07 -0.87
N TRP A 453 43.68 -5.04 -1.22
CA TRP A 453 43.69 -6.38 -0.61
C TRP A 453 44.24 -6.37 0.83
N THR A 454 45.55 -6.19 1.01
CA THR A 454 46.26 -6.54 2.25
C THR A 454 45.90 -5.68 3.46
N ASP A 455 45.70 -4.37 3.26
CA ASP A 455 45.36 -3.45 4.35
C ASP A 455 43.84 -3.23 4.49
N ILE A 456 43.04 -3.89 3.63
CA ILE A 456 41.57 -3.92 3.66
C ILE A 456 41.02 -2.48 3.80
N SER A 457 41.44 -1.67 2.83
CA SER A 457 41.18 -0.24 2.79
C SER A 457 40.27 0.14 1.64
N ALA A 458 39.32 1.04 1.93
CA ALA A 458 38.60 1.81 0.90
C ALA A 458 39.21 3.21 0.86
N ARG A 459 39.64 3.66 -0.33
CA ARG A 459 40.28 4.96 -0.50
C ARG A 459 39.60 5.75 -1.62
N ILE A 460 39.66 7.08 -1.50
CA ILE A 460 39.26 8.01 -2.56
C ILE A 460 40.53 8.68 -3.10
N LEU A 461 40.75 8.55 -4.41
CA LEU A 461 41.83 9.19 -5.14
C LEU A 461 41.28 10.32 -6.02
N LYS A 462 42.05 11.39 -6.17
CA LYS A 462 41.73 12.48 -7.09
C LYS A 462 42.21 12.16 -8.51
N LEU A 463 41.36 12.31 -9.52
CA LEU A 463 41.77 12.27 -10.92
C LEU A 463 42.08 13.69 -11.42
N PRO A 464 43.13 13.87 -12.26
CA PRO A 464 44.01 12.85 -12.85
C PRO A 464 45.27 12.52 -12.00
N SER A 465 45.50 13.18 -10.86
CA SER A 465 46.77 13.12 -10.12
C SER A 465 47.01 11.83 -9.34
N PHE A 466 45.97 11.03 -9.09
CA PHE A 466 45.94 9.93 -8.13
C PHE A 466 46.35 10.32 -6.70
N GLU A 467 46.16 11.58 -6.33
CA GLU A 467 46.37 12.04 -4.96
C GLU A 467 45.36 11.39 -4.01
N LEU A 468 45.84 10.90 -2.86
CA LEU A 468 44.99 10.30 -1.84
C LEU A 468 44.22 11.39 -1.08
N LEU A 469 42.89 11.39 -1.20
CA LEU A 469 42.01 12.33 -0.49
C LEU A 469 41.53 11.78 0.84
N HIS A 470 41.08 10.51 0.85
CA HIS A 470 40.60 9.83 2.06
C HIS A 470 41.04 8.37 2.07
N LYS A 471 41.41 7.85 3.25
CA LYS A 471 41.77 6.44 3.48
C LYS A 471 40.96 5.93 4.67
N GLU A 472 40.04 5.00 4.40
CA GLU A 472 39.19 4.39 5.42
C GLU A 472 39.60 2.93 5.66
N MET A 473 39.87 2.58 6.92
CA MET A 473 40.21 1.21 7.33
C MET A 473 38.95 0.42 7.64
N LEU A 474 38.60 -0.54 6.78
CA LEU A 474 37.39 -1.34 6.97
C LEU A 474 37.61 -2.42 8.06
N GLY A 475 38.84 -2.92 8.18
CA GLY A 475 39.26 -3.91 9.18
C GLY A 475 38.80 -5.33 8.87
N GLY A 476 39.41 -6.32 9.54
CA GLY A 476 39.16 -7.75 9.33
C GLY A 476 40.25 -8.41 8.47
N GLU A 477 39.93 -9.57 7.89
CA GLU A 477 40.81 -10.33 6.97
C GLU A 477 40.20 -10.48 5.56
N ILE A 478 38.98 -9.97 5.36
CA ILE A 478 38.20 -10.15 4.14
C ILE A 478 38.32 -8.92 3.24
N ILE A 479 38.72 -9.14 2.00
CA ILE A 479 38.99 -8.07 1.03
C ILE A 479 37.71 -7.44 0.46
N PRO A 480 37.76 -6.16 0.04
CA PRO A 480 36.73 -5.55 -0.80
C PRO A 480 36.59 -6.30 -2.13
N ARG A 481 35.35 -6.45 -2.62
CA ARG A 481 35.04 -7.11 -3.90
C ARG A 481 34.31 -6.22 -4.89
N SER A 482 33.54 -5.26 -4.40
CA SER A 482 32.86 -4.27 -5.24
C SER A 482 32.81 -2.94 -4.52
N ILE A 483 32.99 -1.85 -5.25
CA ILE A 483 32.93 -0.48 -4.73
C ILE A 483 32.15 0.37 -5.74
N LEU A 484 31.35 1.32 -5.26
CA LEU A 484 30.50 2.14 -6.10
C LEU A 484 30.19 3.48 -5.46
N MET A 485 30.41 4.57 -6.19
CA MET A 485 29.95 5.91 -5.82
C MET A 485 28.58 6.16 -6.47
N THR A 486 27.63 6.69 -5.72
CA THR A 486 26.27 6.93 -6.25
C THR A 486 25.58 8.10 -5.54
N THR A 487 24.46 8.56 -6.10
CA THR A 487 23.64 9.64 -5.53
C THR A 487 22.22 9.13 -5.28
N PHE A 488 21.74 9.33 -4.05
CA PHE A 488 20.36 9.06 -3.68
C PHE A 488 19.73 10.32 -3.07
N GLU A 489 18.53 10.72 -3.52
CA GLU A 489 17.81 11.91 -3.01
C GLU A 489 18.72 13.14 -2.83
N SER A 490 19.52 13.46 -3.86
CA SER A 490 20.53 14.55 -3.90
C SER A 490 21.74 14.43 -2.97
N SER A 491 21.85 13.35 -2.18
CA SER A 491 23.01 13.07 -1.32
C SER A 491 23.93 12.02 -1.94
N HIS A 492 25.24 12.21 -1.86
CA HIS A 492 26.23 11.30 -2.44
C HIS A 492 26.74 10.30 -1.42
N TYR A 493 26.94 9.06 -1.87
CA TYR A 493 27.38 7.95 -1.03
C TYR A 493 28.48 7.15 -1.70
N LEU A 494 29.36 6.59 -0.89
CA LEU A 494 30.27 5.51 -1.28
C LEU A 494 29.77 4.20 -0.68
N LEU A 495 29.62 3.18 -1.52
CA LEU A 495 29.27 1.81 -1.13
C LEU A 495 30.48 0.90 -1.34
N CYS A 496 30.83 0.07 -0.36
CA CYS A 496 31.93 -0.88 -0.45
C CYS A 496 31.51 -2.25 0.09
N ALA A 497 31.43 -3.24 -0.79
CA ALA A 497 31.07 -4.61 -0.47
C ALA A 497 32.31 -5.48 -0.27
N LEU A 498 32.31 -6.29 0.77
CA LEU A 498 33.35 -7.25 1.11
C LEU A 498 33.02 -8.66 0.61
N GLY A 499 34.02 -9.54 0.66
CA GLY A 499 33.88 -10.94 0.25
C GLY A 499 33.00 -11.84 1.12
N ASP A 500 32.63 -11.39 2.33
CA ASP A 500 31.80 -12.11 3.30
C ASP A 500 30.32 -11.69 3.25
N GLY A 501 29.93 -10.88 2.25
CA GLY A 501 28.59 -10.33 2.11
C GLY A 501 28.31 -9.10 2.98
N ALA A 502 29.31 -8.57 3.70
CA ALA A 502 29.21 -7.30 4.39
C ALA A 502 29.28 -6.12 3.41
N LEU A 503 28.46 -5.10 3.64
CA LEU A 503 28.45 -3.85 2.89
C LEU A 503 28.66 -2.68 3.85
N PHE A 504 29.69 -1.88 3.58
CA PHE A 504 29.88 -0.57 4.20
C PHE A 504 29.34 0.53 3.31
N TYR A 505 28.76 1.55 3.93
CA TYR A 505 28.38 2.77 3.23
C TYR A 505 28.71 4.02 4.04
N PHE A 506 28.99 5.09 3.31
CA PHE A 506 29.49 6.36 3.83
C PHE A 506 28.82 7.51 3.08
N GLY A 507 28.63 8.65 3.74
CA GLY A 507 28.39 9.91 3.04
C GLY A 507 29.66 10.34 2.30
N LEU A 508 29.55 10.76 1.04
CA LEU A 508 30.67 11.21 0.22
C LEU A 508 30.56 12.70 -0.08
N SER A 509 31.58 13.49 0.26
CA SER A 509 31.67 14.89 -0.15
C SER A 509 32.43 15.00 -1.48
N LEU A 510 31.78 15.50 -2.54
CA LEU A 510 32.43 15.65 -3.86
C LEU A 510 33.54 16.71 -3.88
N GLU A 511 33.42 17.77 -3.07
CA GLU A 511 34.40 18.86 -3.03
C GLU A 511 35.69 18.46 -2.30
N THR A 512 35.55 17.73 -1.18
CA THR A 512 36.68 17.38 -0.31
C THR A 512 37.18 15.95 -0.52
N GLY A 513 36.35 15.06 -1.07
CA GLY A 513 36.64 13.62 -1.17
C GLY A 513 36.57 12.87 0.16
N LEU A 514 36.04 13.48 1.23
CA LEU A 514 35.95 12.88 2.56
C LEU A 514 34.76 11.91 2.67
N LEU A 515 34.96 10.85 3.45
CA LEU A 515 33.92 9.89 3.82
C LEU A 515 33.43 10.16 5.24
N SER A 516 32.11 10.24 5.43
CA SER A 516 31.46 10.43 6.74
C SER A 516 30.49 9.30 7.08
N ASP A 517 30.01 9.27 8.32
CA ASP A 517 28.87 8.45 8.77
C ASP A 517 28.98 6.96 8.40
N ARG A 518 30.14 6.37 8.69
CA ARG A 518 30.42 4.96 8.46
C ARG A 518 29.31 4.08 9.05
N LYS A 519 28.65 3.32 8.18
CA LYS A 519 27.65 2.31 8.57
C LYS A 519 27.95 0.98 7.89
N LYS A 520 27.51 -0.11 8.52
CA LYS A 520 27.73 -1.49 8.08
C LYS A 520 26.41 -2.24 8.07
N VAL A 521 26.14 -3.00 7.02
CA VAL A 521 25.06 -3.98 6.91
C VAL A 521 25.61 -5.30 6.36
N THR A 522 24.89 -6.40 6.51
CA THR A 522 25.26 -7.70 5.94
C THR A 522 24.10 -8.15 5.05
N LEU A 523 24.39 -8.34 3.76
CA LEU A 523 23.38 -8.64 2.76
C LEU A 523 23.29 -10.14 2.48
N GLY A 524 24.44 -10.82 2.42
CA GLY A 524 24.54 -12.24 2.11
C GLY A 524 25.73 -12.89 2.81
N THR A 525 26.12 -14.07 2.32
CA THR A 525 27.37 -14.74 2.70
C THR A 525 28.38 -14.81 1.55
N GLN A 526 27.92 -14.58 0.32
CA GLN A 526 28.73 -14.55 -0.88
C GLN A 526 29.21 -13.12 -1.20
N PRO A 527 30.34 -12.97 -1.92
CA PRO A 527 30.86 -11.66 -2.33
C PRO A 527 29.83 -10.91 -3.17
N THR A 528 29.44 -9.71 -2.73
CA THR A 528 28.41 -8.92 -3.39
C THR A 528 28.98 -8.06 -4.53
N VAL A 529 28.29 -8.04 -5.69
CA VAL A 529 28.58 -7.12 -6.81
C VAL A 529 27.52 -6.02 -6.85
N LEU A 530 27.96 -4.75 -6.84
CA LEU A 530 27.08 -3.59 -6.88
C LEU A 530 26.91 -3.07 -8.30
N ARG A 531 25.66 -2.79 -8.69
CA ARG A 531 25.34 -2.17 -9.99
C ARG A 531 24.26 -1.12 -9.87
N THR A 532 24.46 0.04 -10.48
CA THR A 532 23.43 1.07 -10.60
C THR A 532 22.40 0.69 -11.65
N PHE A 533 21.15 1.07 -11.41
CA PHE A 533 20.07 1.01 -12.39
C PHE A 533 19.06 2.12 -12.12
N ARG A 534 18.21 2.44 -13.10
CA ARG A 534 17.18 3.48 -12.99
C ARG A 534 15.80 2.83 -13.01
N SER A 535 14.88 3.29 -12.17
CA SER A 535 13.48 2.87 -12.15
C SER A 535 12.58 4.09 -11.88
N LEU A 536 11.54 4.28 -12.71
CA LEU A 536 10.54 5.35 -12.57
C LEU A 536 11.17 6.73 -12.27
N SER A 537 12.26 7.06 -12.97
CA SER A 537 13.12 8.25 -12.83
C SER A 537 14.14 8.31 -11.68
N THR A 538 14.08 7.39 -10.71
CA THR A 538 15.02 7.32 -9.57
C THR A 538 16.22 6.40 -9.85
N THR A 539 17.39 6.73 -9.30
CA THR A 539 18.59 5.89 -9.40
C THR A 539 18.73 5.02 -8.16
N ASN A 540 18.90 3.72 -8.37
CA ASN A 540 18.97 2.70 -7.35
C ASN A 540 20.21 1.82 -7.55
N VAL A 541 20.59 1.05 -6.54
CA VAL A 541 21.72 0.11 -6.63
C VAL A 541 21.22 -1.31 -6.37
N PHE A 542 21.52 -2.22 -7.30
CA PHE A 542 21.31 -3.65 -7.16
C PHE A 542 22.58 -4.29 -6.58
N ALA A 543 22.43 -5.02 -5.47
CA ALA A 543 23.46 -5.80 -4.82
C ALA A 543 23.27 -7.28 -5.17
N CYS A 544 24.07 -7.77 -6.13
CA CYS A 544 24.07 -9.16 -6.60
C CYS A 544 24.79 -10.04 -5.58
N SER A 545 24.11 -11.04 -5.01
CA SER A 545 24.63 -11.94 -3.99
C SER A 545 23.74 -13.20 -3.88
N ASP A 546 24.02 -14.08 -2.91
CA ASP A 546 23.13 -15.18 -2.49
C ASP A 546 21.85 -14.68 -1.80
N ARG A 547 21.79 -13.38 -1.52
CA ARG A 547 20.61 -12.65 -1.05
C ARG A 547 20.52 -11.34 -1.83
N PRO A 548 19.97 -11.36 -3.06
CA PRO A 548 19.93 -10.17 -3.89
C PRO A 548 19.13 -9.07 -3.19
N THR A 549 19.65 -7.84 -3.22
CA THR A 549 19.10 -6.70 -2.48
C THR A 549 19.11 -5.44 -3.34
N VAL A 550 18.03 -4.66 -3.32
CA VAL A 550 17.99 -3.30 -3.87
C VAL A 550 18.25 -2.30 -2.76
N ILE A 551 19.17 -1.38 -3.01
CA ILE A 551 19.56 -0.28 -2.13
C ILE A 551 19.04 1.01 -2.76
N TYR A 552 18.26 1.75 -1.99
CA TYR A 552 17.65 3.02 -2.39
C TYR A 552 17.56 3.96 -1.18
N SER A 553 17.16 5.22 -1.38
CA SER A 553 16.90 6.14 -0.28
C SER A 553 15.41 6.45 -0.17
N SER A 554 14.94 6.51 1.06
CA SER A 554 13.60 7.00 1.41
C SER A 554 13.74 7.89 2.62
N ASN A 555 13.32 9.15 2.49
CA ASN A 555 13.39 10.16 3.56
C ASN A 555 14.84 10.36 4.07
N HIS A 556 15.76 10.53 3.13
CA HIS A 556 17.20 10.74 3.31
C HIS A 556 17.91 9.63 4.10
N LYS A 557 17.37 8.41 4.06
CA LYS A 557 17.93 7.23 4.72
C LYS A 557 18.00 6.07 3.74
N LEU A 558 19.16 5.42 3.67
CA LEU A 558 19.32 4.20 2.88
C LEU A 558 18.43 3.06 3.42
N VAL A 559 17.69 2.46 2.50
CA VAL A 559 16.82 1.30 2.70
C VAL A 559 17.36 0.13 1.88
N PHE A 560 17.23 -1.07 2.44
CA PHE A 560 17.69 -2.33 1.86
C PHE A 560 16.48 -3.24 1.75
N SER A 561 16.05 -3.53 0.51
CA SER A 561 14.93 -4.41 0.23
C SER A 561 15.42 -5.64 -0.52
N ASN A 562 15.12 -6.82 0.01
CA ASN A 562 15.51 -8.07 -0.66
C ASN A 562 14.73 -8.23 -1.97
N VAL A 563 15.35 -8.87 -2.94
CA VAL A 563 14.69 -9.28 -4.19
C VAL A 563 14.27 -10.74 -4.05
N ASN A 564 13.09 -11.08 -4.54
CA ASN A 564 12.50 -12.42 -4.43
C ASN A 564 13.09 -13.38 -5.47
N LEU A 565 14.42 -13.46 -5.51
CA LEU A 565 15.21 -14.38 -6.30
C LEU A 565 16.21 -15.10 -5.40
N LYS A 566 16.54 -16.35 -5.72
CA LYS A 566 17.43 -17.18 -4.89
C LYS A 566 18.87 -16.64 -4.87
N GLU A 567 19.40 -16.30 -6.04
CA GLU A 567 20.78 -15.86 -6.21
C GLU A 567 20.86 -15.05 -7.50
N VAL A 568 21.60 -13.95 -7.47
CA VAL A 568 21.95 -13.17 -8.65
C VAL A 568 23.44 -12.89 -8.58
N ASN A 569 24.19 -13.32 -9.59
CA ASN A 569 25.63 -13.12 -9.64
C ASN A 569 26.00 -11.82 -10.35
N TYR A 570 25.30 -11.52 -11.44
CA TYR A 570 25.52 -10.34 -12.27
C TYR A 570 24.18 -9.77 -12.73
N MET A 571 24.15 -8.45 -12.88
CA MET A 571 22.96 -7.71 -13.28
C MET A 571 23.39 -6.53 -14.17
N CYS A 572 22.58 -6.21 -15.17
CA CYS A 572 22.66 -4.92 -15.84
C CYS A 572 21.26 -4.39 -16.19
N PRO A 573 21.08 -3.06 -16.24
CA PRO A 573 19.90 -2.48 -16.87
C PRO A 573 19.88 -2.82 -18.36
N LEU A 574 18.69 -2.97 -18.93
CA LEU A 574 18.49 -3.25 -20.35
C LEU A 574 17.22 -2.54 -20.82
N ASN A 575 17.36 -1.63 -21.78
CA ASN A 575 16.23 -0.88 -22.32
C ASN A 575 16.15 -1.08 -23.83
N SER A 576 15.59 -2.21 -24.27
CA SER A 576 15.43 -2.55 -25.69
C SER A 576 14.01 -2.31 -26.19
N ASP A 577 13.81 -2.37 -27.50
CA ASP A 577 12.49 -2.18 -28.12
C ASP A 577 11.48 -3.26 -27.67
N GLY A 578 11.92 -4.51 -27.46
CA GLY A 578 11.08 -5.62 -26.97
C GLY A 578 11.07 -5.78 -25.45
N TYR A 579 12.07 -5.23 -24.75
CA TYR A 579 12.19 -5.26 -23.30
C TYR A 579 12.47 -3.84 -22.77
N PRO A 580 11.45 -2.95 -22.79
CA PRO A 580 11.60 -1.59 -22.30
C PRO A 580 11.79 -1.58 -20.77
N ASP A 581 12.60 -0.64 -20.28
CA ASP A 581 12.83 -0.40 -18.84
C ASP A 581 13.07 -1.68 -18.00
N SER A 582 13.77 -2.66 -18.60
CA SER A 582 13.96 -3.99 -18.04
C SER A 582 15.36 -4.17 -17.42
N LEU A 583 15.56 -5.31 -16.78
CA LEU A 583 16.82 -5.75 -16.18
C LEU A 583 17.22 -7.10 -16.76
N ALA A 584 18.49 -7.29 -17.05
CA ALA A 584 19.07 -8.59 -17.34
C ALA A 584 19.82 -9.10 -16.10
N LEU A 585 19.46 -10.30 -15.64
CA LEU A 585 19.99 -10.93 -14.43
C LEU A 585 20.59 -12.29 -14.79
N ALA A 586 21.79 -12.58 -14.31
CA ALA A 586 22.43 -13.89 -14.49
C ALA A 586 22.74 -14.54 -13.14
N ASN A 587 22.46 -15.84 -13.06
CA ASN A 587 22.88 -16.71 -11.96
C ASN A 587 23.90 -17.74 -12.47
N ASN A 588 24.09 -18.85 -11.75
CA ASN A 588 25.06 -19.88 -12.14
C ASN A 588 24.66 -20.67 -13.41
N SER A 589 23.38 -20.72 -13.75
CA SER A 589 22.81 -21.56 -14.80
C SER A 589 22.03 -20.81 -15.89
N THR A 590 21.39 -19.70 -15.57
CA THR A 590 20.43 -19.03 -16.46
C THR A 590 20.67 -17.52 -16.54
N LEU A 591 20.30 -16.95 -17.69
CA LEU A 591 20.12 -15.53 -17.95
C LEU A 591 18.62 -15.25 -18.02
N THR A 592 18.14 -14.29 -17.23
CA THR A 592 16.73 -13.89 -17.17
C THR A 592 16.62 -12.40 -17.51
N ILE A 593 15.62 -12.02 -18.31
CA ILE A 593 15.28 -10.63 -18.63
C ILE A 593 13.89 -10.35 -18.09
N GLY A 594 13.73 -9.25 -17.35
CA GLY A 594 12.45 -8.93 -16.73
C GLY A 594 12.39 -7.51 -16.17
N THR A 595 11.18 -7.04 -15.90
CA THR A 595 10.95 -5.77 -15.21
C THR A 595 10.98 -5.95 -13.69
N ILE A 596 11.29 -4.88 -12.97
CA ILE A 596 11.31 -4.88 -11.50
C ILE A 596 10.03 -4.25 -10.96
N ASP A 597 9.49 -4.85 -9.90
CA ASP A 597 8.39 -4.26 -9.15
C ASP A 597 8.77 -2.89 -8.57
N GLU A 598 7.77 -2.12 -8.15
CA GLU A 598 7.99 -0.88 -7.42
C GLU A 598 8.89 -1.10 -6.21
N ILE A 599 9.92 -0.26 -6.07
CA ILE A 599 10.98 -0.43 -5.07
C ILE A 599 10.45 -0.01 -3.70
N GLN A 600 9.89 -0.99 -2.99
CA GLN A 600 9.37 -0.85 -1.64
C GLN A 600 9.91 -1.99 -0.75
N LYS A 601 9.71 -1.88 0.57
CA LYS A 601 10.10 -2.94 1.51
C LYS A 601 9.14 -4.12 1.47
N LEU A 602 7.85 -3.81 1.33
CA LEU A 602 6.77 -4.79 1.18
C LEU A 602 6.13 -4.53 -0.17
N HIS A 603 6.07 -5.54 -1.01
CA HIS A 603 5.27 -5.48 -2.22
C HIS A 603 3.82 -5.83 -1.87
N ILE A 604 2.89 -4.97 -2.25
CA ILE A 604 1.45 -5.15 -1.99
C ILE A 604 0.73 -5.29 -3.32
N ARG A 605 0.23 -6.49 -3.60
CA ARG A 605 -0.68 -6.72 -4.73
C ARG A 605 -2.13 -6.57 -4.26
N THR A 606 -2.92 -5.82 -5.02
CA THR A 606 -4.33 -5.55 -4.73
C THR A 606 -5.23 -6.32 -5.68
N VAL A 607 -6.26 -6.98 -5.15
CA VAL A 607 -7.32 -7.63 -5.92
C VAL A 607 -8.65 -6.98 -5.53
N PRO A 608 -9.22 -6.09 -6.35
CA PRO A 608 -10.48 -5.44 -6.03
C PRO A 608 -11.66 -6.42 -6.10
N LEU A 609 -12.56 -6.36 -5.11
CA LEU A 609 -13.76 -7.18 -5.04
C LEU A 609 -15.04 -6.37 -5.30
N TYR A 610 -15.01 -5.05 -5.07
CA TYR A 610 -16.17 -4.14 -5.15
C TYR A 610 -17.33 -4.48 -4.20
N GLU A 611 -17.06 -5.34 -3.20
CA GLU A 611 -17.95 -5.74 -2.11
C GLU A 611 -17.11 -6.05 -0.86
N SER A 612 -17.70 -5.99 0.33
CA SER A 612 -16.97 -6.12 1.61
C SER A 612 -16.49 -7.55 1.86
N PRO A 613 -15.17 -7.82 1.99
CA PRO A 613 -14.68 -9.11 2.46
C PRO A 613 -14.73 -9.19 4.00
N ARG A 614 -15.06 -10.38 4.53
CA ARG A 614 -15.26 -10.60 5.98
C ARG A 614 -14.34 -11.65 6.60
N LYS A 615 -14.11 -12.78 5.94
CA LYS A 615 -13.25 -13.88 6.42
C LYS A 615 -12.48 -14.51 5.29
N ILE A 616 -11.27 -15.01 5.58
CA ILE A 616 -10.44 -15.72 4.61
C ILE A 616 -9.78 -16.97 5.20
N CYS A 617 -9.75 -18.04 4.42
CA CYS A 617 -8.91 -19.20 4.70
C CYS A 617 -8.32 -19.77 3.41
N TYR A 618 -7.19 -20.44 3.54
CA TYR A 618 -6.51 -21.10 2.43
C TYR A 618 -6.77 -22.61 2.46
N GLN A 619 -7.10 -23.18 1.30
CA GLN A 619 -7.24 -24.63 1.14
C GLN A 619 -6.13 -25.16 0.23
N GLU A 620 -5.08 -25.68 0.85
CA GLU A 620 -3.89 -26.15 0.15
C GLU A 620 -4.21 -27.24 -0.88
N VAL A 621 -5.05 -28.22 -0.56
CA VAL A 621 -5.34 -29.32 -1.52
C VAL A 621 -6.01 -28.86 -2.81
N SER A 622 -6.77 -27.77 -2.73
CA SER A 622 -7.53 -27.21 -3.86
C SER A 622 -6.81 -26.02 -4.51
N GLN A 623 -5.65 -25.60 -3.95
CA GLN A 623 -4.86 -24.48 -4.43
C GLN A 623 -5.71 -23.19 -4.59
N CYS A 624 -6.63 -22.96 -3.65
CA CYS A 624 -7.56 -21.84 -3.69
C CYS A 624 -7.83 -21.25 -2.30
N PHE A 625 -8.39 -20.05 -2.28
CA PHE A 625 -8.85 -19.36 -1.09
C PHE A 625 -10.37 -19.43 -0.97
N GLY A 626 -10.86 -19.63 0.25
CA GLY A 626 -12.27 -19.39 0.58
C GLY A 626 -12.40 -18.02 1.23
N VAL A 627 -13.28 -17.17 0.69
CA VAL A 627 -13.51 -15.81 1.19
C VAL A 627 -15.00 -15.57 1.43
N LEU A 628 -15.38 -15.14 2.63
CA LEU A 628 -16.74 -14.66 2.88
C LEU A 628 -16.84 -13.20 2.49
N THR A 629 -17.88 -12.84 1.74
CA THR A 629 -18.14 -11.47 1.30
C THR A 629 -19.58 -11.06 1.54
N SER A 630 -19.83 -9.74 1.55
CA SER A 630 -21.17 -9.16 1.61
C SER A 630 -21.29 -7.97 0.67
N ARG A 631 -22.31 -7.97 -0.18
CA ARG A 631 -22.69 -6.83 -1.04
C ARG A 631 -23.99 -6.20 -0.54
N ILE A 632 -24.19 -4.93 -0.88
CA ILE A 632 -25.43 -4.20 -0.60
C ILE A 632 -26.30 -4.20 -1.85
N GLU A 633 -27.57 -4.54 -1.67
CA GLU A 633 -28.62 -4.41 -2.68
C GLU A 633 -29.72 -3.49 -2.15
N VAL A 634 -30.41 -2.79 -3.05
CA VAL A 634 -31.53 -1.90 -2.69
C VAL A 634 -32.84 -2.57 -3.05
N GLN A 635 -33.83 -2.44 -2.17
CA GLN A 635 -35.16 -2.99 -2.37
C GLN A 635 -35.94 -2.22 -3.45
N ASP A 636 -36.37 -2.92 -4.50
CA ASP A 636 -37.19 -2.39 -5.59
C ASP A 636 -38.69 -2.41 -5.28
N ALA A 637 -39.46 -1.60 -6.00
CA ALA A 637 -40.92 -1.51 -5.89
C ALA A 637 -41.64 -2.82 -6.27
N SER A 638 -40.95 -3.73 -6.95
CA SER A 638 -41.43 -5.06 -7.34
C SER A 638 -41.29 -6.11 -6.23
N GLY A 639 -40.71 -5.75 -5.08
CA GLY A 639 -40.48 -6.66 -3.94
C GLY A 639 -39.22 -7.53 -4.08
N GLY A 640 -38.39 -7.30 -5.11
CA GLY A 640 -37.04 -7.86 -5.24
C GLY A 640 -35.96 -6.88 -4.79
N THR A 641 -34.71 -7.34 -4.75
CA THR A 641 -33.54 -6.49 -4.49
C THR A 641 -32.66 -6.42 -5.74
N THR A 642 -32.05 -5.26 -5.98
CA THR A 642 -31.14 -5.03 -7.11
C THR A 642 -29.79 -4.54 -6.60
N ALA A 643 -28.70 -5.12 -7.13
CA ALA A 643 -27.35 -4.74 -6.78
C ALA A 643 -27.01 -3.33 -7.31
N LEU A 644 -26.32 -2.54 -6.48
CA LEU A 644 -25.88 -1.19 -6.82
C LEU A 644 -24.84 -1.16 -7.95
N ARG A 645 -23.99 -2.18 -8.01
CA ARG A 645 -22.89 -2.31 -8.99
C ARG A 645 -22.48 -3.77 -9.18
N PRO A 646 -21.82 -4.11 -10.30
CA PRO A 646 -21.12 -5.39 -10.43
C PRO A 646 -20.04 -5.54 -9.36
N SER A 647 -19.92 -6.74 -8.82
CA SER A 647 -19.00 -7.12 -7.74
C SER A 647 -18.54 -8.57 -7.90
N ALA A 648 -17.51 -8.97 -7.15
CA ALA A 648 -16.92 -10.30 -7.19
C ALA A 648 -17.95 -11.44 -7.13
N SER A 649 -18.96 -11.36 -6.25
CA SER A 649 -20.01 -12.39 -6.14
C SER A 649 -20.91 -12.49 -7.37
N THR A 650 -21.10 -11.39 -8.10
CA THR A 650 -21.97 -11.33 -9.29
C THR A 650 -21.24 -11.67 -10.59
N GLN A 651 -19.91 -11.65 -10.60
CA GLN A 651 -19.06 -11.82 -11.78
C GLN A 651 -18.28 -13.15 -11.81
N ALA A 652 -18.57 -14.07 -10.89
CA ALA A 652 -17.89 -15.36 -10.79
C ALA A 652 -18.12 -16.25 -12.04
N LEU A 653 -17.13 -17.09 -12.36
CA LEU A 653 -17.23 -18.05 -13.48
C LEU A 653 -18.37 -19.05 -13.31
N SER A 654 -18.66 -19.42 -12.06
CA SER A 654 -19.78 -20.27 -11.72
C SER A 654 -20.44 -19.77 -10.44
N SER A 655 -21.76 -19.92 -10.33
CA SER A 655 -22.52 -19.48 -9.17
C SER A 655 -23.52 -20.53 -8.70
N SER A 656 -23.86 -20.47 -7.42
CA SER A 656 -24.92 -21.28 -6.82
C SER A 656 -25.61 -20.47 -5.71
N VAL A 657 -26.84 -20.89 -5.38
CA VAL A 657 -27.64 -20.27 -4.31
C VAL A 657 -28.04 -21.34 -3.31
N SER A 658 -28.11 -21.00 -2.02
CA SER A 658 -28.57 -21.92 -0.98
C SER A 658 -30.03 -22.32 -1.18
N THR A 659 -30.30 -23.62 -1.25
CA THR A 659 -31.66 -24.20 -1.42
C THR A 659 -32.25 -24.77 -0.12
N SER A 660 -31.56 -24.56 1.00
CA SER A 660 -31.97 -25.06 2.31
C SER A 660 -33.34 -24.51 2.75
N LYS A 661 -34.12 -25.35 3.41
CA LYS A 661 -35.47 -25.04 3.92
C LYS A 661 -35.58 -25.15 5.44
N LEU A 662 -34.45 -25.16 6.15
CA LEU A 662 -34.40 -25.30 7.61
C LEU A 662 -35.18 -24.19 8.31
N PHE A 663 -35.12 -22.97 7.77
CA PHE A 663 -35.88 -21.83 8.26
C PHE A 663 -37.11 -21.65 7.36
N SER A 664 -38.29 -22.02 7.86
CA SER A 664 -39.53 -21.71 7.15
C SER A 664 -39.80 -20.21 7.21
N SER A 665 -40.11 -19.61 6.06
CA SER A 665 -40.54 -18.21 5.90
C SER A 665 -41.94 -17.95 6.52
N SER A 666 -42.14 -18.34 7.77
CA SER A 666 -43.44 -18.40 8.46
C SER A 666 -43.65 -17.29 9.50
N THR A 667 -42.79 -16.28 9.55
CA THR A 667 -43.10 -14.99 10.15
C THR A 667 -43.55 -14.04 9.05
N ALA A 668 -44.52 -13.19 9.35
CA ALA A 668 -45.20 -12.25 8.45
C ALA A 668 -44.23 -11.57 7.45
N PRO A 669 -44.69 -11.09 6.26
CA PRO A 669 -43.85 -10.26 5.41
C PRO A 669 -43.27 -9.15 6.28
N HIS A 670 -41.99 -9.27 6.61
CA HIS A 670 -41.28 -8.29 7.42
C HIS A 670 -41.40 -6.98 6.65
N GLU A 671 -41.66 -5.88 7.35
CA GLU A 671 -41.89 -4.56 6.75
C GLU A 671 -40.60 -4.06 6.08
N THR A 672 -40.21 -4.66 4.94
CA THR A 672 -39.14 -4.16 4.09
C THR A 672 -39.68 -2.93 3.41
N SER A 673 -39.27 -1.77 3.89
CA SER A 673 -39.71 -0.51 3.30
C SER A 673 -39.00 -0.29 1.95
N PHE A 674 -39.70 0.36 1.01
CA PHE A 674 -39.15 0.61 -0.32
C PHE A 674 -37.90 1.50 -0.22
N GLY A 675 -36.79 1.07 -0.84
CA GLY A 675 -35.52 1.81 -0.82
C GLY A 675 -34.58 1.47 0.35
N GLU A 676 -34.88 0.45 1.17
CA GLU A 676 -33.95 -0.04 2.18
C GLU A 676 -32.77 -0.81 1.58
N GLU A 677 -31.61 -0.67 2.22
CA GLU A 677 -30.39 -1.43 1.93
C GLU A 677 -30.43 -2.80 2.61
N VAL A 678 -30.14 -3.85 1.85
CA VAL A 678 -30.08 -5.24 2.32
C VAL A 678 -28.70 -5.82 2.04
N GLU A 679 -28.08 -6.43 3.04
CA GLU A 679 -26.83 -7.17 2.83
C GLU A 679 -27.10 -8.58 2.27
N VAL A 680 -26.36 -8.94 1.23
CA VAL A 680 -26.35 -10.28 0.65
C VAL A 680 -24.96 -10.89 0.82
N HIS A 681 -24.89 -11.96 1.62
CA HIS A 681 -23.63 -12.66 1.93
C HIS A 681 -23.35 -13.79 0.92
N ASN A 682 -22.07 -14.00 0.63
CA ASN A 682 -21.59 -15.03 -0.29
C ASN A 682 -20.31 -15.70 0.23
N LEU A 683 -20.07 -16.94 -0.21
CA LEU A 683 -18.78 -17.62 -0.13
C LEU A 683 -18.15 -17.63 -1.53
N LEU A 684 -17.01 -16.96 -1.66
CA LEU A 684 -16.20 -16.95 -2.88
C LEU A 684 -15.09 -17.98 -2.79
N ILE A 685 -14.88 -18.70 -3.90
CA ILE A 685 -13.69 -19.52 -4.13
C ILE A 685 -12.80 -18.79 -5.13
N ILE A 686 -11.59 -18.45 -4.70
CA ILE A 686 -10.65 -17.60 -5.44
C ILE A 686 -9.39 -18.41 -5.74
N ASP A 687 -8.95 -18.39 -7.00
CA ASP A 687 -7.72 -19.07 -7.42
C ASP A 687 -6.49 -18.47 -6.73
N GLN A 688 -5.52 -19.29 -6.31
CA GLN A 688 -4.36 -18.76 -5.59
C GLN A 688 -3.34 -18.00 -6.46
N HIS A 689 -3.35 -18.20 -7.78
CA HIS A 689 -2.38 -17.64 -8.71
C HIS A 689 -2.96 -16.42 -9.44
N THR A 690 -4.11 -16.61 -10.09
CA THR A 690 -4.78 -15.57 -10.87
C THR A 690 -5.57 -14.61 -9.98
N PHE A 691 -6.06 -15.10 -8.83
CA PHE A 691 -7.03 -14.42 -7.96
C PHE A 691 -8.38 -14.15 -8.64
N GLU A 692 -8.70 -14.90 -9.70
CA GLU A 692 -10.03 -14.88 -10.30
C GLU A 692 -11.05 -15.60 -9.41
N VAL A 693 -12.30 -15.14 -9.48
CA VAL A 693 -13.42 -15.73 -8.73
C VAL A 693 -13.95 -16.96 -9.47
N LEU A 694 -13.54 -18.14 -9.02
CA LEU A 694 -13.88 -19.43 -9.63
C LEU A 694 -15.34 -19.81 -9.37
N HIS A 695 -15.82 -19.59 -8.14
CA HIS A 695 -17.18 -19.93 -7.74
C HIS A 695 -17.72 -18.92 -6.72
N ALA A 696 -18.99 -18.54 -6.82
CA ALA A 696 -19.71 -17.77 -5.81
C ALA A 696 -20.96 -18.52 -5.33
N HIS A 697 -21.01 -18.83 -4.03
CA HIS A 697 -22.20 -19.42 -3.39
C HIS A 697 -22.93 -18.35 -2.58
N GLN A 698 -24.17 -18.02 -2.95
CA GLN A 698 -25.02 -17.06 -2.25
C GLN A 698 -25.81 -17.72 -1.12
N PHE A 699 -25.78 -17.12 0.07
CA PHE A 699 -26.52 -17.58 1.25
C PHE A 699 -28.02 -17.21 1.18
N LEU A 700 -28.80 -17.61 2.19
CA LEU A 700 -30.22 -17.29 2.27
C LEU A 700 -30.45 -15.77 2.46
N GLN A 701 -31.66 -15.30 2.18
CA GLN A 701 -32.04 -13.93 2.48
C GLN A 701 -31.95 -13.66 3.99
N ASN A 702 -31.44 -12.49 4.39
CA ASN A 702 -31.18 -12.12 5.79
C ASN A 702 -30.16 -13.03 6.51
N GLU A 703 -29.42 -13.88 5.79
CA GLU A 703 -28.40 -14.74 6.37
C GLU A 703 -27.01 -14.11 6.25
N TYR A 704 -26.36 -13.93 7.41
CA TYR A 704 -25.03 -13.35 7.51
C TYR A 704 -24.00 -14.46 7.74
N ALA A 705 -22.95 -14.47 6.93
CA ALA A 705 -21.82 -15.40 7.08
C ALA A 705 -20.73 -14.76 7.97
N LEU A 706 -20.38 -15.44 9.07
CA LEU A 706 -19.57 -14.84 10.15
C LEU A 706 -18.24 -15.54 10.38
N SER A 707 -18.19 -16.86 10.19
CA SER A 707 -16.99 -17.67 10.43
C SER A 707 -16.75 -18.66 9.30
N LEU A 708 -15.47 -18.93 9.02
CA LEU A 708 -15.01 -19.80 7.94
C LEU A 708 -13.76 -20.56 8.37
N VAL A 709 -13.70 -21.86 8.10
CA VAL A 709 -12.51 -22.70 8.31
C VAL A 709 -12.32 -23.64 7.13
N SER A 710 -11.06 -23.91 6.76
CA SER A 710 -10.69 -25.02 5.89
C SER A 710 -9.97 -26.10 6.70
N CYS A 711 -10.55 -27.30 6.79
CA CYS A 711 -9.94 -28.39 7.55
C CYS A 711 -10.42 -29.78 7.11
N ARG A 712 -9.75 -30.81 7.64
CA ARG A 712 -10.22 -32.20 7.61
C ARG A 712 -10.82 -32.54 8.96
N LEU A 713 -11.88 -33.33 8.97
CA LEU A 713 -12.56 -33.76 10.20
C LEU A 713 -12.48 -35.27 10.37
N SER A 714 -12.21 -35.70 11.60
CA SER A 714 -12.12 -37.10 12.02
C SER A 714 -11.16 -37.88 11.12
N ARG A 715 -11.61 -39.01 10.57
CA ARG A 715 -10.87 -39.85 9.62
C ARG A 715 -11.29 -39.64 8.16
N ASP A 716 -12.10 -38.62 7.86
CA ASP A 716 -12.50 -38.32 6.49
C ASP A 716 -11.29 -37.75 5.72
N PRO A 717 -10.90 -38.34 4.57
CA PRO A 717 -9.76 -37.85 3.80
C PRO A 717 -10.03 -36.50 3.12
N ASN A 718 -11.28 -36.10 2.98
CA ASN A 718 -11.65 -34.88 2.28
C ASN A 718 -11.37 -33.63 3.14
N THR A 719 -10.93 -32.56 2.48
CA THR A 719 -10.80 -31.24 3.09
C THR A 719 -12.03 -30.40 2.73
N TYR A 720 -12.66 -29.79 3.72
CA TYR A 720 -13.91 -29.05 3.56
C TYR A 720 -13.73 -27.56 3.84
N PHE A 721 -14.59 -26.75 3.23
CA PHE A 721 -14.87 -25.39 3.70
C PHE A 721 -16.08 -25.44 4.62
N ILE A 722 -15.95 -24.93 5.84
CA ILE A 722 -17.03 -24.96 6.84
C ILE A 722 -17.38 -23.52 7.20
N VAL A 723 -18.65 -23.15 7.00
CA VAL A 723 -19.16 -21.78 7.20
C VAL A 723 -20.17 -21.75 8.34
N GLY A 724 -20.00 -20.79 9.25
CA GLY A 724 -20.95 -20.50 10.32
C GLY A 724 -21.73 -19.22 10.00
N THR A 725 -23.06 -19.30 10.08
CA THR A 725 -23.97 -18.21 9.72
C THR A 725 -24.91 -17.81 10.86
N ALA A 726 -25.62 -16.70 10.68
CA ALA A 726 -26.68 -16.21 11.55
C ALA A 726 -27.84 -15.63 10.71
N MET A 727 -29.08 -15.81 11.15
CA MET A 727 -30.24 -15.10 10.59
C MET A 727 -30.40 -13.77 11.31
N VAL A 728 -30.30 -12.66 10.57
CA VAL A 728 -30.25 -11.30 11.12
C VAL A 728 -31.49 -10.53 10.69
N TYR A 729 -32.27 -10.11 11.67
CA TYR A 729 -33.49 -9.33 11.47
C TYR A 729 -33.40 -8.01 12.26
N PRO A 730 -33.73 -6.85 11.66
CA PRO A 730 -33.61 -5.54 12.32
C PRO A 730 -34.38 -5.42 13.64
N GLU A 731 -35.50 -6.12 13.79
CA GLU A 731 -36.32 -6.13 15.00
C GLU A 731 -35.71 -6.96 16.16
N GLU A 732 -34.72 -7.81 15.89
CA GLU A 732 -34.07 -8.64 16.89
C GLU A 732 -32.78 -8.01 17.39
N ALA A 733 -32.67 -7.83 18.72
CA ALA A 733 -31.44 -7.35 19.33
C ALA A 733 -30.26 -8.33 19.18
N GLU A 734 -30.54 -9.64 19.11
CA GLU A 734 -29.55 -10.69 18.92
C GLU A 734 -30.13 -11.82 18.05
N PRO A 735 -29.35 -12.38 17.10
CA PRO A 735 -29.78 -13.52 16.30
C PRO A 735 -30.12 -14.74 17.16
N LYS A 736 -31.32 -15.30 16.95
CA LYS A 736 -31.77 -16.53 17.63
C LYS A 736 -31.60 -17.80 16.79
N GLN A 737 -31.31 -17.64 15.50
CA GLN A 737 -31.19 -18.71 14.52
C GLN A 737 -29.91 -18.56 13.70
N GLY A 738 -29.35 -19.68 13.29
CA GLY A 738 -28.17 -19.75 12.44
C GLY A 738 -27.87 -21.19 12.03
N ARG A 739 -26.84 -21.41 11.21
CA ARG A 739 -26.44 -22.76 10.83
C ARG A 739 -24.94 -22.88 10.59
N ILE A 740 -24.45 -24.12 10.62
CA ILE A 740 -23.11 -24.50 10.19
C ILE A 740 -23.27 -25.30 8.90
N VAL A 741 -22.62 -24.86 7.83
CA VAL A 741 -22.71 -25.48 6.50
C VAL A 741 -21.34 -26.00 6.10
N VAL A 742 -21.27 -27.26 5.70
CA VAL A 742 -20.03 -27.93 5.25
C VAL A 742 -20.08 -28.05 3.73
N PHE A 743 -19.09 -27.46 3.06
CA PHE A 743 -18.92 -27.49 1.62
C PHE A 743 -17.69 -28.30 1.20
N TYR A 744 -17.81 -28.98 0.08
CA TYR A 744 -16.70 -29.62 -0.62
C TYR A 744 -16.53 -28.96 -1.99
N TYR A 745 -15.32 -28.49 -2.26
CA TYR A 745 -14.98 -27.90 -3.57
C TYR A 745 -14.36 -28.97 -4.46
N ALA A 746 -15.05 -29.30 -5.55
CA ALA A 746 -14.60 -30.28 -6.53
C ALA A 746 -15.08 -29.90 -7.93
N ASP A 747 -14.26 -30.18 -8.94
CA ASP A 747 -14.59 -29.96 -10.36
C ASP A 747 -15.10 -28.54 -10.67
N GLY A 748 -14.49 -27.53 -10.03
CA GLY A 748 -14.84 -26.13 -10.25
C GLY A 748 -16.12 -25.66 -9.55
N LYS A 749 -16.78 -26.49 -8.72
CA LYS A 749 -18.05 -26.17 -8.06
C LYS A 749 -18.03 -26.46 -6.56
N LEU A 750 -18.77 -25.66 -5.80
CA LEU A 750 -19.07 -25.98 -4.40
C LEU A 750 -20.27 -26.92 -4.30
N GLN A 751 -20.10 -27.98 -3.52
CA GLN A 751 -21.16 -28.93 -3.17
C GLN A 751 -21.43 -28.86 -1.66
N THR A 752 -22.70 -28.71 -1.28
CA THR A 752 -23.12 -28.79 0.13
C THR A 752 -23.11 -30.24 0.58
N VAL A 753 -22.27 -30.57 1.57
CA VAL A 753 -22.10 -31.92 2.11
C VAL A 753 -23.00 -32.14 3.32
N ALA A 754 -23.04 -31.16 4.24
CA ALA A 754 -23.82 -31.24 5.46
C ALA A 754 -24.29 -29.85 5.90
N GLU A 755 -25.42 -29.80 6.60
CA GLU A 755 -25.92 -28.60 7.26
C GLU A 755 -26.36 -28.93 8.68
N LYS A 756 -26.08 -28.03 9.62
CA LYS A 756 -26.45 -28.17 11.03
C LYS A 756 -27.08 -26.89 11.55
N GLU A 757 -28.36 -26.94 11.89
CA GLU A 757 -29.06 -25.82 12.51
C GLU A 757 -28.54 -25.58 13.94
N VAL A 758 -28.44 -24.29 14.31
CA VAL A 758 -28.09 -23.84 15.65
C VAL A 758 -28.99 -22.69 16.10
N LYS A 759 -29.11 -22.52 17.42
CA LYS A 759 -29.94 -21.48 18.06
C LYS A 759 -29.10 -20.25 18.39
N GLY A 760 -28.63 -19.54 17.37
CA GLY A 760 -27.86 -18.30 17.51
C GLY A 760 -26.82 -18.10 16.42
N ALA A 761 -26.06 -17.03 16.54
CA ALA A 761 -25.00 -16.68 15.60
C ALA A 761 -23.73 -17.49 15.85
N VAL A 762 -23.16 -18.09 14.79
CA VAL A 762 -21.89 -18.81 14.85
C VAL A 762 -20.70 -17.85 14.67
N TYR A 763 -20.26 -17.23 15.76
CA TYR A 763 -19.26 -16.16 15.73
C TYR A 763 -17.86 -16.63 15.31
N SER A 764 -17.43 -17.80 15.80
CA SER A 764 -16.09 -18.34 15.52
C SER A 764 -16.11 -19.86 15.45
N MET A 765 -15.26 -20.40 14.58
CA MET A 765 -15.02 -21.83 14.47
C MET A 765 -13.53 -22.09 14.30
N VAL A 766 -13.08 -23.25 14.77
CA VAL A 766 -11.69 -23.69 14.65
C VAL A 766 -11.61 -25.21 14.66
N GLU A 767 -10.66 -25.76 13.89
CA GLU A 767 -10.33 -27.18 13.94
C GLU A 767 -9.71 -27.52 15.30
N PHE A 768 -10.15 -28.63 15.88
CA PHE A 768 -9.73 -29.07 17.20
C PHE A 768 -9.52 -30.58 17.23
N ASN A 769 -8.30 -31.03 16.95
CA ASN A 769 -7.89 -32.45 17.04
C ASN A 769 -8.80 -33.40 16.24
N GLY A 770 -9.16 -33.03 15.01
CA GLY A 770 -10.08 -33.75 14.13
C GLY A 770 -11.56 -33.50 14.44
N LYS A 771 -11.88 -32.63 15.40
CA LYS A 771 -13.24 -32.18 15.72
C LYS A 771 -13.43 -30.72 15.29
N LEU A 772 -14.68 -30.26 15.33
CA LEU A 772 -15.01 -28.86 15.04
C LEU A 772 -15.45 -28.16 16.32
N LEU A 773 -14.67 -27.19 16.78
CA LEU A 773 -15.03 -26.33 17.89
C LEU A 773 -15.69 -25.07 17.35
N ALA A 774 -16.85 -24.69 17.89
CA ALA A 774 -17.63 -23.54 17.46
C ALA A 774 -18.19 -22.74 18.64
N SER A 775 -18.27 -21.42 18.50
CA SER A 775 -18.98 -20.56 19.45
C SER A 775 -20.30 -20.08 18.86
N ILE A 776 -21.38 -20.25 19.62
CA ILE A 776 -22.74 -19.86 19.27
C ILE A 776 -23.33 -19.01 20.40
N ASN A 777 -23.48 -17.71 20.19
CA ASN A 777 -23.86 -16.75 21.24
C ASN A 777 -23.03 -16.91 22.52
N SER A 778 -23.67 -17.26 23.64
CA SER A 778 -23.05 -17.51 24.94
C SER A 778 -22.45 -18.93 25.11
N THR A 779 -22.54 -19.78 24.09
CA THR A 779 -22.17 -21.20 24.17
C THR A 779 -20.90 -21.50 23.38
N VAL A 780 -19.95 -22.20 23.99
CA VAL A 780 -18.84 -22.86 23.29
C VAL A 780 -19.17 -24.34 23.15
N ARG A 781 -19.13 -24.87 21.92
CA ARG A 781 -19.60 -26.23 21.60
C ARG A 781 -18.58 -26.99 20.79
N LEU A 782 -18.35 -28.25 21.17
CA LEU A 782 -17.55 -29.20 20.40
C LEU A 782 -18.46 -30.11 19.57
N TYR A 783 -18.13 -30.26 18.29
CA TYR A 783 -18.80 -31.15 17.37
C TYR A 783 -17.87 -32.27 16.89
N GLU A 784 -18.40 -33.49 16.89
CA GLU A 784 -17.80 -34.64 16.22
C GLU A 784 -18.34 -34.78 14.80
N TRP A 785 -17.46 -35.19 13.89
CA TRP A 785 -17.82 -35.57 12.52
C TRP A 785 -18.08 -37.07 12.44
N THR A 786 -19.31 -37.45 12.06
CA THR A 786 -19.76 -38.85 12.03
C THR A 786 -19.43 -39.55 10.70
N LEU A 787 -19.59 -40.87 10.66
CA LEU A 787 -19.40 -41.66 9.43
C LEU A 787 -20.48 -41.36 8.38
N GLU A 788 -21.65 -40.90 8.82
CA GLU A 788 -22.76 -40.43 7.98
C GLU A 788 -22.53 -39.02 7.43
N LYS A 789 -21.37 -38.41 7.71
CA LYS A 789 -20.99 -37.04 7.31
C LYS A 789 -21.91 -35.97 7.91
N GLU A 790 -22.17 -36.08 9.22
CA GLU A 790 -22.94 -35.09 9.98
C GLU A 790 -22.16 -34.54 11.18
N LEU A 791 -22.54 -33.34 11.64
CA LEU A 791 -22.02 -32.73 12.86
C LEU A 791 -22.90 -33.10 14.06
N ARG A 792 -22.32 -33.86 15.00
CA ARG A 792 -22.96 -34.25 16.25
C ARG A 792 -22.34 -33.50 17.43
N THR A 793 -23.18 -32.86 18.25
CA THR A 793 -22.73 -32.19 19.47
C THR A 793 -22.17 -33.21 20.46
N GLU A 794 -20.97 -32.96 20.97
CA GLU A 794 -20.32 -33.80 21.96
C GLU A 794 -20.40 -33.17 23.36
N CYS A 795 -19.88 -31.95 23.51
CA CYS A 795 -19.90 -31.23 24.78
C CYS A 795 -20.12 -29.73 24.59
N ASN A 796 -20.51 -29.06 25.66
CA ASN A 796 -20.84 -27.64 25.68
C ASN A 796 -20.26 -26.97 26.92
N HIS A 797 -20.01 -25.68 26.80
CA HIS A 797 -19.68 -24.76 27.89
C HIS A 797 -20.53 -23.49 27.74
N TYR A 798 -21.06 -22.97 28.84
CA TYR A 798 -22.08 -21.91 28.84
C TYR A 798 -21.71 -20.67 29.66
N ASN A 799 -20.55 -20.64 30.32
CA ASN A 799 -20.16 -19.58 31.25
C ASN A 799 -19.58 -18.34 30.51
N ASN A 800 -20.23 -17.91 29.43
CA ASN A 800 -19.88 -16.74 28.63
C ASN A 800 -21.10 -15.83 28.46
N ILE A 801 -20.89 -14.53 28.29
CA ILE A 801 -21.97 -13.62 27.89
C ILE A 801 -22.13 -13.71 26.38
N MET A 802 -21.03 -13.57 25.64
CA MET A 802 -21.00 -13.73 24.18
C MET A 802 -19.59 -14.14 23.75
N ALA A 803 -19.42 -15.39 23.33
CA ALA A 803 -18.14 -15.97 22.96
C ALA A 803 -17.79 -15.64 21.51
N LEU A 804 -17.08 -14.52 21.30
CA LEU A 804 -16.77 -13.98 19.97
C LEU A 804 -15.52 -14.59 19.33
N TYR A 805 -14.55 -15.01 20.16
CA TYR A 805 -13.23 -15.45 19.67
C TYR A 805 -12.84 -16.81 20.23
N LEU A 806 -12.28 -17.68 19.37
CA LEU A 806 -11.73 -18.97 19.74
C LEU A 806 -10.29 -19.14 19.25
N LYS A 807 -9.43 -19.72 20.08
CA LYS A 807 -8.08 -20.21 19.71
C LYS A 807 -7.80 -21.55 20.36
N THR A 808 -6.97 -22.36 19.71
CA THR A 808 -6.66 -23.73 20.16
C THR A 808 -5.15 -23.95 20.23
N LYS A 809 -4.72 -24.78 21.17
CA LYS A 809 -3.35 -25.30 21.27
C LYS A 809 -3.35 -26.65 21.99
N GLY A 810 -3.19 -27.75 21.25
CA GLY A 810 -3.34 -29.09 21.81
C GLY A 810 -4.76 -29.26 22.36
N ASP A 811 -4.90 -29.62 23.64
CA ASP A 811 -6.20 -29.74 24.31
C ASP A 811 -6.72 -28.44 24.95
N PHE A 812 -5.95 -27.35 24.88
CA PHE A 812 -6.34 -26.06 25.44
C PHE A 812 -7.12 -25.21 24.42
N ILE A 813 -8.11 -24.50 24.93
CA ILE A 813 -9.02 -23.63 24.20
C ILE A 813 -9.03 -22.27 24.90
N LEU A 814 -8.73 -21.21 24.17
CA LEU A 814 -8.83 -19.84 24.65
C LEU A 814 -10.09 -19.18 24.08
N VAL A 815 -10.97 -18.70 24.96
CA VAL A 815 -12.24 -18.06 24.59
C VAL A 815 -12.17 -16.57 24.91
N GLY A 816 -12.41 -15.71 23.92
CA GLY A 816 -12.57 -14.27 24.12
C GLY A 816 -14.05 -13.88 24.14
N ASP A 817 -14.47 -13.23 25.22
CA ASP A 817 -15.85 -12.78 25.45
C ASP A 817 -16.01 -11.28 25.12
N LEU A 818 -17.22 -10.87 24.74
CA LEU A 818 -17.56 -9.46 24.46
C LEU A 818 -17.19 -8.52 25.62
N MET A 819 -17.40 -8.93 26.88
CA MET A 819 -17.16 -8.07 28.04
C MET A 819 -16.49 -8.77 29.24
N ARG A 820 -16.43 -10.10 29.29
CA ARG A 820 -15.79 -10.88 30.37
C ARG A 820 -14.32 -11.21 30.12
N SER A 821 -13.63 -10.45 29.27
CA SER A 821 -12.22 -10.67 28.94
C SER A 821 -11.99 -12.07 28.33
N VAL A 822 -11.11 -12.89 28.90
CA VAL A 822 -10.66 -14.17 28.34
C VAL A 822 -10.89 -15.30 29.34
N LEU A 823 -11.30 -16.48 28.84
CA LEU A 823 -11.46 -17.72 29.59
C LEU A 823 -10.58 -18.83 28.99
N LEU A 824 -9.89 -19.60 29.83
CA LEU A 824 -9.11 -20.76 29.40
C LEU A 824 -9.89 -22.05 29.71
N LEU A 825 -10.17 -22.82 28.68
CA LEU A 825 -10.78 -24.14 28.77
C LEU A 825 -9.75 -25.22 28.41
N ALA A 826 -9.88 -26.39 29.00
CA ALA A 826 -9.18 -27.60 28.58
C ALA A 826 -10.19 -28.70 28.27
N TYR A 827 -10.01 -29.37 27.13
CA TYR A 827 -10.77 -30.57 26.82
C TYR A 827 -10.17 -31.76 27.57
N LYS A 828 -11.01 -32.58 28.22
CA LYS A 828 -10.58 -33.81 28.90
C LYS A 828 -10.96 -35.01 28.05
N PRO A 829 -10.03 -35.64 27.32
CA PRO A 829 -10.36 -36.73 26.40
C PRO A 829 -11.00 -37.95 27.08
N MET A 830 -10.64 -38.23 28.34
CA MET A 830 -11.20 -39.35 29.09
C MET A 830 -12.62 -39.10 29.60
N GLU A 831 -12.98 -37.84 29.85
CA GLU A 831 -14.29 -37.44 30.38
C GLU A 831 -15.25 -37.02 29.26
N GLY A 832 -14.73 -36.62 28.10
CA GLY A 832 -15.54 -36.14 26.97
C GLY A 832 -16.18 -34.78 27.22
N ASN A 833 -15.57 -33.94 28.07
CA ASN A 833 -16.10 -32.64 28.49
C ASN A 833 -15.03 -31.54 28.49
N PHE A 834 -15.47 -30.31 28.75
CA PHE A 834 -14.60 -29.17 29.01
C PHE A 834 -14.41 -28.96 30.52
N GLU A 835 -13.20 -28.58 30.92
CA GLU A 835 -12.86 -28.09 32.25
C GLU A 835 -12.37 -26.63 32.13
N GLU A 836 -12.89 -25.74 32.99
CA GLU A 836 -12.34 -24.39 33.14
C GLU A 836 -11.00 -24.46 33.88
N VAL A 837 -9.94 -23.97 33.25
CA VAL A 837 -8.60 -23.93 33.83
C VAL A 837 -8.44 -22.58 34.50
N SER A 838 -8.81 -22.53 35.79
CA SER A 838 -8.79 -21.38 36.74
C SER A 838 -9.92 -20.36 36.62
#